data_AF-A0A5D3A4Q1-F1
#
_entry.id   AF-A0A5D3A4Q1-F1
#
_cell.length_a   1.000
_cell.length_b   1.000
_cell.length_c   1.000
_cell.angle_alpha   90.00
_cell.angle_beta   90.00
_cell.angle_gamma   90.00
#
_symmetry.space_group_name_H-M   'P 1'
#
loop_
_entity.id
_entity.type
_entity.pdbx_description
1 polymer ?
#
loop_
_entity_poly.entity_id
_entity_poly.type
_entity_poly.pdbx_seq_one_letter_code
_entity_poly.pdbx_strand_id
1 'polypeptide(L)'
;MEYKAIESVLQTLNPHTGEKVCLSYRCADMDREIPALMGVSKAILENVIFVHQDEANWPLQDPSTLKKKFDDIFSATRYTKALEVIKKLHKDQAQEIKAYKLKLEHLQTLKDAAYKHRESIAQDQEKTESLKSQIQVLEKNIEDLDAKVHIAELTLKDLRKLEDQKSTKTAERSTLFKEQQRQYAALAEENEDTDEELMEWKTKFDERIMLLDNKIQKMESNQQDLNEESSACRRKLETYIGEIGKLQRDAETLVLSKKDRDTAIEQLFARLNLGSTPNSPFSDEVALNLTRQIEVRLMELERDLDEKKQSNDKKLKTAWDCYTGASERYNIAEAQKKAKLEIKGSVSKRLEETKSNRDFLEIQISDVNLSSLDDREKNLQVEIDRKSKQLDERNHDKIVEQKQLEVFAIDQKIKVLSHERDLAAGEATERMELSISTRELENKKKQHKKIIEEYKDRIRLVLKGRVPPDKDLKREVTRALSAVQKEYDELSTKSSEAEKEVNILQMKIDEINSNLSKHKKEMDSRKKFLEARLNSLEKQSFTIDSYPQVLETAKEKKDVHKSKYNIADGMRQMFDPFERVARAHHICPCCERPFSAEEEDEFVKKQRVKAASSAEHMKVLAVESSNAESYFQQLDKLRMVYEEYIKTVKEAIPLAEKKLLELNEELDQKSQAHDDVLGVLAQIKMDKDSIESLVGPVETADRIFQEIQGLQAKVEGLEYKFDIRGQGGARTVEDIQSELNDLQSKRDVLLKEVDDLRTEQRYMEKDLQSVKTRWHDIREKKVEVANTLRDFKKAEEELEHLSEEKRQLDLEEKHLAESVRSLFKEKESLLEDYDCLKVKLAEEYEQQRKLRSSYQREAEVLYEVNSKIKAYYDLKKGEKLKELREQQSVMESQLLNFDARKQEILAELNKSKDLMRNQDQLRRNIEDNLNYRKTKAEVDVLSREIESLQERIMEIGGIFKFEGEIQKISEERERLLSELNRCRGTMSVYQSNISKNKAELKQAQYKDIDKRYFDQLIQLKTTEMANKDLDRYYNALDKALMRFHSMKMEEINKIIRELWQQTYRGQDIDYISIHSDSEGAGTRSYSYKVLMQTGDAELEMRGRCSAGQKVLASLIIRLALAETFCLNCGILALDEPTTNLDGPNAESLAAALHRIMEDRKGQENFQLIVITHDERFAQLIGQRQHAEKYYRVAKDDHQHSIIEAQEIFD
;
A
#
# COMPACT_ATOMS: atom_id res chain seq x y z
N MET A 1 -71.07 -32.19 -12.59
CA MET A 1 -70.27 -32.57 -13.78
C MET A 1 -68.88 -31.97 -13.60
N GLU A 2 -67.88 -32.80 -13.31
CA GLU A 2 -66.48 -32.38 -13.28
C GLU A 2 -65.97 -32.25 -14.73
N TYR A 3 -65.53 -31.05 -15.11
CA TYR A 3 -64.92 -30.79 -16.42
C TYR A 3 -63.59 -31.57 -16.51
N LYS A 4 -63.54 -32.62 -17.34
CA LYS A 4 -62.28 -33.29 -17.70
C LYS A 4 -61.39 -32.29 -18.44
N ALA A 5 -60.20 -32.01 -17.91
CA ALA A 5 -59.19 -31.20 -18.59
C ALA A 5 -58.73 -31.93 -19.87
N ILE A 6 -59.15 -31.41 -21.02
CA ILE A 6 -58.81 -31.95 -22.35
C ILE A 6 -57.38 -31.53 -22.69
N GLU A 7 -56.52 -32.47 -23.08
CA GLU A 7 -55.21 -32.15 -23.69
C GLU A 7 -55.43 -31.24 -24.89
N SER A 8 -54.78 -30.08 -24.89
CA SER A 8 -55.06 -29.02 -25.84
C SER A 8 -53.82 -28.80 -26.71
N VAL A 9 -53.98 -28.86 -28.03
CA VAL A 9 -52.89 -28.82 -29.01
C VAL A 9 -52.78 -27.41 -29.58
N LEU A 10 -51.58 -26.82 -29.49
CA LEU A 10 -51.27 -25.51 -30.01
C LEU A 10 -50.38 -25.65 -31.25
N GLN A 11 -50.82 -25.12 -32.40
CA GLN A 11 -50.00 -25.05 -33.61
C GLN A 11 -49.36 -23.66 -33.73
N THR A 12 -48.04 -23.63 -33.87
CA THR A 12 -47.25 -22.39 -34.05
C THR A 12 -46.35 -22.51 -35.27
N LEU A 13 -46.05 -21.40 -35.95
CA LEU A 13 -45.05 -21.36 -37.01
C LEU A 13 -43.66 -21.18 -36.41
N ASN A 14 -42.71 -22.05 -36.78
CA ASN A 14 -41.33 -21.90 -36.31
C ASN A 14 -40.67 -20.69 -37.02
N PRO A 15 -40.19 -19.67 -36.28
CA PRO A 15 -39.67 -18.43 -36.87
C PRO A 15 -38.37 -18.59 -37.67
N HIS A 16 -37.66 -19.72 -37.54
CA HIS A 16 -36.44 -19.98 -38.30
C HIS A 16 -36.64 -20.86 -39.53
N THR A 17 -37.71 -21.68 -39.56
CA THR A 17 -37.95 -22.63 -40.66
C THR A 17 -39.24 -22.36 -41.43
N GLY A 18 -40.18 -21.58 -40.87
CA GLY A 18 -41.49 -21.31 -41.47
C GLY A 18 -42.46 -22.49 -41.44
N GLU A 19 -42.08 -23.63 -40.86
CA GLU A 19 -42.90 -24.84 -40.79
C GLU A 19 -43.88 -24.79 -39.60
N LYS A 20 -45.07 -25.39 -39.79
CA LYS A 20 -46.09 -25.51 -38.73
C LYS A 20 -45.69 -26.61 -37.75
N VAL A 21 -45.46 -26.25 -36.49
CA VAL A 21 -45.10 -27.16 -35.40
C VAL A 21 -46.29 -27.29 -34.45
N CYS A 22 -46.72 -28.52 -34.17
CA CYS A 22 -47.73 -28.82 -33.14
C CYS A 22 -47.05 -29.05 -31.80
N LEU A 23 -47.44 -28.28 -30.78
CA LEU A 23 -46.99 -28.43 -29.40
C LEU A 23 -48.21 -28.83 -28.54
N SER A 24 -48.10 -29.95 -27.83
CA SER A 24 -49.14 -30.42 -26.90
C SER A 24 -48.82 -29.90 -25.50
N TYR A 25 -49.76 -29.16 -24.90
CA TYR A 25 -49.61 -28.55 -23.58
C TYR A 25 -50.75 -28.97 -22.64
N ARG A 26 -50.49 -29.00 -21.33
CA ARG A 26 -51.55 -29.04 -20.32
C ARG A 26 -52.24 -27.67 -20.28
N CYS A 27 -53.53 -27.58 -19.94
CA CYS A 27 -54.26 -26.30 -19.86
C CYS A 27 -53.53 -25.22 -19.03
N ALA A 28 -52.89 -25.60 -17.92
CA ALA A 28 -52.11 -24.68 -17.08
C ALA A 28 -50.84 -24.14 -17.76
N ASP A 29 -50.24 -24.90 -18.68
CA ASP A 29 -49.09 -24.45 -19.48
C ASP A 29 -49.56 -23.55 -20.63
N MET A 30 -50.77 -23.77 -21.17
CA MET A 30 -51.38 -22.87 -22.15
C MET A 30 -51.69 -21.48 -21.58
N ASP A 31 -52.20 -21.39 -20.35
CA ASP A 31 -52.46 -20.10 -19.68
C ASP A 31 -51.19 -19.24 -19.52
N ARG A 32 -50.01 -19.87 -19.62
CA ARG A 32 -48.70 -19.19 -19.58
C ARG A 32 -48.16 -18.89 -20.98
N GLU A 33 -48.27 -19.83 -21.92
CA GLU A 33 -47.70 -19.71 -23.26
C GLU A 33 -48.54 -18.82 -24.20
N ILE A 34 -49.87 -18.83 -24.08
CA ILE A 34 -50.77 -18.03 -24.94
C ILE A 34 -50.51 -16.52 -24.80
N PRO A 35 -50.46 -15.92 -23.59
CA PRO A 35 -50.14 -14.50 -23.46
C PRO A 35 -48.78 -14.14 -24.08
N ALA A 36 -47.77 -15.00 -23.92
CA ALA A 36 -46.43 -14.78 -24.45
C ALA A 36 -46.40 -14.81 -25.99
N LEU A 37 -47.11 -15.76 -26.61
CA LEU A 37 -47.23 -15.88 -28.07
C LEU A 37 -48.06 -14.74 -28.69
N MET A 38 -49.08 -14.25 -27.97
CA MET A 38 -49.88 -13.10 -28.38
C MET A 38 -49.18 -11.75 -28.12
N GLY A 39 -48.05 -11.75 -27.41
CA GLY A 39 -47.30 -10.54 -27.09
C GLY A 39 -48.04 -9.60 -26.13
N VAL A 40 -48.97 -10.12 -25.32
CA VAL A 40 -49.77 -9.35 -24.34
C VAL A 40 -49.63 -9.93 -22.94
N SER A 41 -49.82 -9.11 -21.91
CA SER A 41 -49.81 -9.61 -20.53
C SER A 41 -51.09 -10.41 -20.24
N LYS A 42 -51.00 -11.37 -19.31
CA LYS A 42 -52.19 -12.11 -18.83
C LYS A 42 -53.28 -11.16 -18.33
N ALA A 43 -52.90 -10.07 -17.66
CA ALA A 43 -53.82 -9.06 -17.18
C ALA A 43 -54.55 -8.31 -18.31
N ILE A 44 -53.94 -8.15 -19.47
CA ILE A 44 -54.60 -7.57 -20.66
C ILE A 44 -55.63 -8.56 -21.23
N LEU A 45 -55.30 -9.85 -21.29
CA LEU A 45 -56.26 -10.87 -21.75
C LEU A 45 -57.49 -10.95 -20.85
N GLU A 46 -57.30 -10.97 -19.53
CA GLU A 46 -58.40 -11.13 -18.56
C GLU A 46 -59.20 -9.84 -18.33
N ASN A 47 -58.55 -8.67 -18.28
CA ASN A 47 -59.19 -7.42 -17.86
C ASN A 47 -59.54 -6.47 -19.01
N VAL A 48 -59.10 -6.77 -20.25
CA VAL A 48 -59.34 -5.91 -21.40
C VAL A 48 -59.98 -6.68 -22.55
N ILE A 49 -59.40 -7.82 -22.95
CA ILE A 49 -59.82 -8.58 -24.15
C ILE A 49 -61.03 -9.48 -23.87
N PHE A 50 -60.93 -10.44 -22.93
CA PHE A 50 -61.94 -11.46 -22.62
C PHE A 50 -62.64 -11.19 -21.28
N VAL A 51 -63.13 -9.96 -21.08
CA VAL A 51 -63.79 -9.58 -19.82
C VAL A 51 -65.23 -10.09 -19.81
N HIS A 52 -65.60 -10.76 -18.72
CA HIS A 52 -66.98 -11.19 -18.47
C HIS A 52 -67.93 -10.00 -18.28
N GLN A 53 -69.19 -10.11 -18.71
CA GLN A 53 -70.19 -9.04 -18.63
C GLN A 53 -70.30 -8.41 -17.22
N ASP A 54 -70.34 -9.24 -16.18
CA ASP A 54 -70.43 -8.80 -14.77
C ASP A 54 -69.21 -8.00 -14.28
N GLU A 55 -68.03 -8.23 -14.88
CA GLU A 55 -66.77 -7.59 -14.51
C GLU A 55 -66.41 -6.42 -15.44
N ALA A 56 -67.18 -6.18 -16.50
CA ALA A 56 -66.88 -5.20 -17.53
C ALA A 56 -66.80 -3.75 -16.99
N ASN A 57 -67.46 -3.45 -15.87
CA ASN A 57 -67.49 -2.13 -15.24
C ASN A 57 -66.32 -1.87 -14.26
N TRP A 58 -65.29 -2.71 -14.25
CA TRP A 58 -64.12 -2.53 -13.37
C TRP A 58 -63.42 -1.17 -13.46
N PRO A 59 -63.41 -0.43 -14.60
CA PRO A 59 -62.77 0.89 -14.65
C PRO A 59 -63.41 1.95 -13.73
N LEU A 60 -64.63 1.70 -13.25
CA LEU A 60 -65.37 2.58 -12.34
C LEU A 60 -65.51 2.00 -10.92
N GLN A 61 -64.78 0.93 -10.61
CA GLN A 61 -64.71 0.35 -9.27
C GLN A 61 -63.88 1.22 -8.31
N ASP A 62 -63.66 0.76 -7.09
CA ASP A 62 -62.92 1.52 -6.09
C ASP A 62 -61.44 1.72 -6.47
N PRO A 63 -60.80 2.81 -5.99
CA PRO A 63 -59.43 3.12 -6.31
C PRO A 63 -58.43 1.99 -6.03
N SER A 64 -58.68 1.12 -5.04
CA SER A 64 -57.78 0.03 -4.70
C SER A 64 -57.83 -1.10 -5.74
N THR A 65 -59.04 -1.45 -6.18
CA THR A 65 -59.26 -2.42 -7.26
C THR A 65 -58.75 -1.88 -8.59
N LEU A 66 -59.02 -0.61 -8.89
CA LEU A 66 -58.57 0.06 -10.10
C LEU A 66 -57.04 0.12 -10.18
N LYS A 67 -56.38 0.48 -9.08
CA LYS A 67 -54.92 0.47 -8.95
C LYS A 67 -54.34 -0.91 -9.23
N LYS A 68 -54.89 -1.97 -8.62
CA LYS A 68 -54.41 -3.33 -8.83
C LYS A 68 -54.49 -3.74 -10.31
N LYS A 69 -55.62 -3.47 -10.97
CA LYS A 69 -55.82 -3.80 -12.39
C LYS A 69 -54.87 -3.01 -13.29
N PHE A 70 -54.65 -1.71 -13.04
CA PHE A 70 -53.67 -0.91 -13.79
C PHE A 70 -52.22 -1.35 -13.53
N ASP A 71 -51.82 -1.60 -12.28
CA ASP A 71 -50.46 -2.05 -11.97
C ASP A 71 -50.14 -3.40 -12.66
N ASP A 72 -51.14 -4.29 -12.76
CA ASP A 72 -51.04 -5.56 -13.47
C ASP A 72 -50.99 -5.38 -15.01
N ILE A 73 -51.83 -4.49 -15.57
CA ILE A 73 -51.83 -4.16 -17.01
C ILE A 73 -50.48 -3.57 -17.43
N PHE A 74 -49.95 -2.60 -16.67
CA PHE A 74 -48.65 -1.97 -16.94
C PHE A 74 -47.46 -2.92 -16.71
N SER A 75 -47.68 -4.08 -16.05
CA SER A 75 -46.64 -5.08 -15.76
C SER A 75 -45.40 -4.49 -15.07
N ALA A 76 -45.57 -3.37 -14.36
CA ALA A 76 -44.48 -2.64 -13.71
C ALA A 76 -43.90 -3.38 -12.50
N THR A 77 -44.62 -4.38 -11.96
CA THR A 77 -44.26 -5.18 -10.79
C THR A 77 -42.94 -5.95 -10.93
N ARG A 78 -42.55 -6.34 -12.15
CA ARG A 78 -41.25 -7.00 -12.41
C ARG A 78 -40.08 -6.01 -12.30
N TYR A 79 -40.24 -4.84 -12.91
CA TYR A 79 -39.20 -3.81 -12.91
C TYR A 79 -39.08 -3.11 -11.55
N THR A 80 -40.16 -2.97 -10.79
CA THR A 80 -40.10 -2.49 -9.40
C THR A 80 -39.36 -3.46 -8.49
N LYS A 81 -39.58 -4.78 -8.63
CA LYS A 81 -38.77 -5.80 -7.93
C LYS A 81 -37.29 -5.73 -8.32
N ALA A 82 -36.97 -5.55 -9.60
CA ALA A 82 -35.59 -5.38 -10.04
C ALA A 82 -34.93 -4.14 -9.39
N LEU A 83 -35.66 -3.02 -9.30
CA LEU A 83 -35.21 -1.81 -8.61
C LEU A 83 -34.99 -2.04 -7.11
N GLU A 84 -35.83 -2.82 -6.43
CA GLU A 84 -35.64 -3.22 -5.03
C GLU A 84 -34.37 -4.07 -4.84
N VAL A 85 -34.12 -5.03 -5.74
CA VAL A 85 -32.90 -5.85 -5.73
C VAL A 85 -31.65 -4.99 -5.93
N ILE A 86 -31.65 -4.08 -6.92
CA ILE A 86 -30.54 -3.14 -7.15
C ILE A 86 -30.32 -2.27 -5.91
N LYS A 87 -31.38 -1.76 -5.30
CA LYS A 87 -31.32 -0.94 -4.08
C LYS A 87 -30.73 -1.71 -2.89
N LYS A 88 -31.09 -3.00 -2.75
CA LYS A 88 -30.53 -3.88 -1.72
C LYS A 88 -29.04 -4.12 -1.97
N LEU A 89 -28.65 -4.51 -3.19
CA LEU A 89 -27.25 -4.71 -3.58
C LEU A 89 -26.39 -3.45 -3.37
N HIS A 90 -26.91 -2.28 -3.74
CA HIS A 90 -26.25 -1.00 -3.51
C HIS A 90 -26.01 -0.75 -2.00
N LYS A 91 -26.99 -1.08 -1.14
CA LYS A 91 -26.87 -0.94 0.31
C LYS A 91 -25.84 -1.91 0.89
N ASP A 92 -25.86 -3.17 0.45
CA ASP A 92 -24.97 -4.21 0.93
C ASP A 92 -23.51 -3.89 0.52
N GLN A 93 -23.27 -3.52 -0.75
CA GLN A 93 -21.95 -3.05 -1.19
C GLN A 93 -21.50 -1.77 -0.48
N ALA A 94 -22.41 -0.86 -0.12
CA ALA A 94 -22.05 0.34 0.64
C ALA A 94 -21.56 0.00 2.06
N GLN A 95 -22.06 -1.10 2.66
CA GLN A 95 -21.53 -1.62 3.93
C GLN A 95 -20.16 -2.26 3.74
N GLU A 96 -19.95 -3.05 2.68
CA GLU A 96 -18.63 -3.61 2.35
C GLU A 96 -17.58 -2.53 2.11
N ILE A 97 -17.93 -1.45 1.39
CA ILE A 97 -17.04 -0.30 1.17
C ILE A 97 -16.57 0.30 2.50
N LYS A 98 -17.44 0.40 3.51
CA LYS A 98 -17.06 0.88 4.85
C LYS A 98 -16.07 -0.08 5.52
N ALA A 99 -16.31 -1.39 5.44
CA ALA A 99 -15.41 -2.40 5.98
C ALA A 99 -14.04 -2.39 5.27
N TYR A 100 -14.02 -2.27 3.94
CA TYR A 100 -12.80 -2.17 3.15
C TYR A 100 -12.02 -0.88 3.44
N LYS A 101 -12.70 0.25 3.68
CA LYS A 101 -12.04 1.51 4.10
C LYS A 101 -11.32 1.36 5.42
N LEU A 102 -12.00 0.82 6.44
CA LEU A 102 -11.39 0.56 7.75
C LEU A 102 -10.19 -0.39 7.64
N LYS A 103 -10.32 -1.46 6.86
CA LYS A 103 -9.23 -2.42 6.63
C LYS A 103 -8.06 -1.79 5.88
N LEU A 104 -8.33 -0.90 4.93
CA LEU A 104 -7.30 -0.16 4.18
C LEU A 104 -6.57 0.85 5.09
N GLU A 105 -7.28 1.57 5.95
CA GLU A 105 -6.70 2.47 6.95
C GLU A 105 -5.77 1.70 7.90
N HIS A 106 -6.20 0.53 8.38
CA HIS A 106 -5.35 -0.34 9.18
C HIS A 106 -4.08 -0.78 8.40
N LEU A 107 -4.21 -1.23 7.16
CA LEU A 107 -3.06 -1.60 6.33
C LEU A 107 -2.15 -0.41 5.99
N GLN A 108 -2.70 0.80 5.85
CA GLN A 108 -1.96 2.04 5.67
C GLN A 108 -1.07 2.31 6.90
N THR A 109 -1.62 2.21 8.11
CA THR A 109 -0.83 2.40 9.35
C THR A 109 0.31 1.39 9.47
N LEU A 110 0.05 0.11 9.14
CA LEU A 110 1.09 -0.93 9.13
C LEU A 110 2.14 -0.70 8.04
N LYS A 111 1.74 -0.21 6.86
CA LYS A 111 2.65 0.16 5.77
C LYS A 111 3.55 1.32 6.16
N ASP A 112 2.99 2.35 6.78
CA ASP A 112 3.74 3.53 7.23
C ASP A 112 4.73 3.17 8.35
N ALA A 113 4.33 2.28 9.27
CA ALA A 113 5.24 1.71 10.27
C ALA A 113 6.37 0.90 9.61
N ALA A 114 6.05 0.01 8.67
CA ALA A 114 7.06 -0.74 7.92
C ALA A 114 8.02 0.19 7.15
N TYR A 115 7.51 1.29 6.59
CA TYR A 115 8.33 2.31 5.94
C TYR A 115 9.30 2.99 6.91
N LYS A 116 8.84 3.38 8.12
CA LYS A 116 9.71 3.93 9.17
C LYS A 116 10.83 2.96 9.57
N HIS A 117 10.53 1.67 9.70
CA HIS A 117 11.58 0.66 9.98
C HIS A 117 12.58 0.54 8.82
N ARG A 118 12.12 0.56 7.56
CA ARG A 118 13.01 0.56 6.38
C ARG A 118 13.89 1.82 6.33
N GLU A 119 13.33 2.99 6.62
CA GLU A 119 14.05 4.26 6.66
C GLU A 119 15.10 4.27 7.79
N SER A 120 14.74 3.80 9.00
CA SER A 120 15.68 3.65 10.11
C SER A 120 16.83 2.70 9.76
N ILE A 121 16.55 1.59 9.08
CA ILE A 121 17.59 0.66 8.61
C ILE A 121 18.53 1.35 7.63
N ALA A 122 18.00 2.10 6.66
CA ALA A 122 18.82 2.81 5.67
C ALA A 122 19.73 3.87 6.33
N GLN A 123 19.18 4.68 7.24
CA GLN A 123 19.94 5.69 7.98
C GLN A 123 21.01 5.06 8.88
N ASP A 124 20.67 3.99 9.61
CA ASP A 124 21.65 3.30 10.46
C ASP A 124 22.71 2.58 9.63
N GLN A 125 22.38 2.08 8.43
CA GLN A 125 23.36 1.52 7.49
C GLN A 125 24.33 2.57 6.97
N GLU A 126 23.85 3.74 6.54
CA GLU A 126 24.70 4.85 6.09
C GLU A 126 25.65 5.33 7.21
N LYS A 127 25.14 5.46 8.44
CA LYS A 127 25.97 5.77 9.63
C LYS A 127 26.99 4.68 9.93
N THR A 128 26.60 3.41 9.79
CA THR A 128 27.53 2.28 9.95
C THR A 128 28.65 2.33 8.92
N GLU A 129 28.35 2.64 7.66
CA GLU A 129 29.33 2.71 6.57
C GLU A 129 30.29 3.89 6.73
N SER A 130 29.79 5.06 7.15
CA SER A 130 30.64 6.22 7.46
C SER A 130 31.52 5.99 8.70
N LEU A 131 31.02 5.33 9.74
CA LEU A 131 31.85 4.95 10.89
C LEU A 131 32.90 3.90 10.50
N LYS A 132 32.58 2.99 9.58
CA LYS A 132 33.52 1.97 9.09
C LYS A 132 34.69 2.59 8.32
N SER A 133 34.45 3.62 7.50
CA SER A 133 35.53 4.35 6.83
C SER A 133 36.38 5.16 7.82
N GLN A 134 35.76 5.79 8.83
CA GLN A 134 36.48 6.46 9.91
C GLN A 134 37.35 5.50 10.73
N ILE A 135 36.83 4.31 11.06
CA ILE A 135 37.57 3.26 11.76
C ILE A 135 38.82 2.85 10.94
N GLN A 136 38.68 2.63 9.63
CA GLN A 136 39.83 2.26 8.78
C GLN A 136 40.92 3.35 8.75
N VAL A 137 40.53 4.63 8.73
CA VAL A 137 41.47 5.75 8.78
C VAL A 137 42.18 5.81 10.15
N LEU A 138 41.43 5.64 11.24
CA LEU A 138 41.98 5.62 12.60
C LEU A 138 42.92 4.43 12.81
N GLU A 139 42.56 3.24 12.33
CA GLU A 139 43.42 2.03 12.39
C GLU A 139 44.75 2.26 11.67
N LYS A 140 44.71 2.83 10.45
CA LYS A 140 45.92 3.17 9.70
C LYS A 140 46.79 4.20 10.41
N ASN A 141 46.19 5.24 10.97
CA ASN A 141 46.93 6.27 11.72
C ASN A 141 47.57 5.69 12.99
N ILE A 142 46.91 4.75 13.67
CA ILE A 142 47.46 4.04 14.83
C ILE A 142 48.63 3.15 14.40
N GLU A 143 48.52 2.40 13.30
CA GLU A 143 49.64 1.61 12.74
C GLU A 143 50.85 2.49 12.38
N ASP A 144 50.62 3.66 11.77
CA ASP A 144 51.68 4.62 11.43
C ASP A 144 52.37 5.19 12.70
N LEU A 145 51.61 5.42 13.78
CA LEU A 145 52.18 5.84 15.07
C LEU A 145 52.93 4.69 15.76
N ASP A 146 52.41 3.47 15.71
CA ASP A 146 53.09 2.27 16.25
C ASP A 146 54.43 2.04 15.56
N ALA A 147 54.50 2.21 14.24
CA ALA A 147 55.77 2.16 13.51
C ALA A 147 56.76 3.24 13.96
N LYS A 148 56.29 4.47 14.22
CA LYS A 148 57.13 5.56 14.73
C LYS A 148 57.62 5.32 16.16
N VAL A 149 56.77 4.82 17.04
CA VAL A 149 57.16 4.40 18.40
C VAL A 149 58.25 3.35 18.32
N HIS A 150 58.05 2.33 17.48
CA HIS A 150 59.03 1.25 17.32
C HIS A 150 60.40 1.74 16.81
N ILE A 151 60.42 2.65 15.84
CA ILE A 151 61.66 3.26 15.33
C ILE A 151 62.36 4.07 16.44
N ALA A 152 61.62 4.87 17.20
CA ALA A 152 62.17 5.66 18.31
C ALA A 152 62.74 4.76 19.43
N GLU A 153 62.05 3.66 19.77
CA GLU A 153 62.52 2.66 20.74
C GLU A 153 63.80 1.95 20.30
N LEU A 154 63.89 1.57 19.01
CA LEU A 154 65.11 0.98 18.45
C LEU A 154 66.30 1.95 18.53
N THR A 155 66.07 3.21 18.16
CA THR A 155 67.09 4.27 18.22
C THR A 155 67.56 4.52 19.66
N LEU A 156 66.62 4.50 20.61
CA LEU A 156 66.92 4.64 22.03
C LEU A 156 67.70 3.45 22.61
N LYS A 157 67.39 2.24 22.15
CA LYS A 157 68.15 1.03 22.50
C LYS A 157 69.59 1.09 21.99
N ASP A 158 69.80 1.61 20.78
CA ASP A 158 71.16 1.77 20.22
C ASP A 158 71.93 2.89 20.90
N LEU A 159 71.29 4.00 21.29
CA LEU A 159 71.89 5.03 22.15
C LEU A 159 72.33 4.47 23.50
N ARG A 160 71.50 3.65 24.16
CA ARG A 160 71.86 3.01 25.44
C ARG A 160 73.07 2.08 25.30
N LYS A 161 73.18 1.33 24.20
CA LYS A 161 74.39 0.52 23.92
C LYS A 161 75.65 1.36 23.74
N LEU A 162 75.55 2.51 23.08
CA LEU A 162 76.68 3.43 22.91
C LEU A 162 77.11 4.03 24.26
N GLU A 163 76.15 4.35 25.13
CA GLU A 163 76.41 4.81 26.51
C GLU A 163 77.13 3.71 27.34
N ASP A 164 76.70 2.45 27.20
CA ASP A 164 77.33 1.30 27.86
C ASP A 164 78.77 1.07 27.34
N GLN A 165 79.00 1.18 26.02
CA GLN A 165 80.34 1.10 25.41
C GLN A 165 81.28 2.21 25.89
N LYS A 166 80.75 3.43 26.01
CA LYS A 166 81.49 4.56 26.59
C LYS A 166 81.83 4.30 28.05
N SER A 167 80.89 3.75 28.84
CA SER A 167 81.13 3.45 30.26
C SER A 167 82.22 2.40 30.46
N THR A 168 82.23 1.35 29.63
CA THR A 168 83.23 0.26 29.67
C THR A 168 84.61 0.76 29.27
N LYS A 169 84.72 1.53 28.17
CA LYS A 169 85.99 2.18 27.76
C LYS A 169 86.51 3.18 28.79
N THR A 170 85.62 3.91 29.47
CA THR A 170 85.99 4.82 30.57
C THR A 170 86.54 4.05 31.77
N ALA A 171 85.97 2.88 32.09
CA ALA A 171 86.48 2.00 33.14
C ALA A 171 87.86 1.41 32.77
N GLU A 172 88.05 0.93 31.53
CA GLU A 172 89.35 0.45 31.02
C GLU A 172 90.43 1.53 31.13
N ARG A 173 90.15 2.75 30.65
CA ARG A 173 91.05 3.90 30.80
C ARG A 173 91.41 4.15 32.26
N SER A 174 90.45 4.07 33.17
CA SER A 174 90.69 4.30 34.60
C SER A 174 91.63 3.25 35.22
N THR A 175 91.61 2.01 34.72
CA THR A 175 92.51 0.94 35.19
C THR A 175 93.93 1.10 34.67
N LEU A 176 94.10 1.41 33.37
CA LEU A 176 95.41 1.67 32.77
C LEU A 176 96.04 2.97 33.29
N PHE A 177 95.24 3.99 33.61
CA PHE A 177 95.71 5.22 34.27
C PHE A 177 96.27 4.93 35.68
N LYS A 178 95.68 3.98 36.42
CA LYS A 178 96.23 3.51 37.69
C LYS A 178 97.52 2.71 37.52
N GLU A 179 97.65 1.93 36.45
CA GLU A 179 98.89 1.22 36.08
C GLU A 179 100.02 2.20 35.68
N GLN A 180 99.68 3.24 34.91
CA GLN A 180 100.57 4.36 34.58
C GLN A 180 101.10 5.04 35.84
N GLN A 181 100.21 5.36 36.80
CA GLN A 181 100.62 5.91 38.10
C GLN A 181 101.54 4.96 38.88
N ARG A 182 101.35 3.65 38.75
CA ARG A 182 102.17 2.63 39.41
C ARG A 182 103.57 2.49 38.81
N GLN A 183 103.68 2.59 37.48
CA GLN A 183 104.96 2.61 36.75
C GLN A 183 105.74 3.90 37.01
N TYR A 184 105.04 5.05 37.12
CA TYR A 184 105.63 6.32 37.55
C TYR A 184 106.21 6.23 38.97
N ALA A 185 105.51 5.54 39.88
CA ALA A 185 105.95 5.37 41.27
C ALA A 185 107.12 4.38 41.49
N ALA A 186 107.52 3.61 40.46
CA ALA A 186 108.61 2.63 40.50
C ALA A 186 109.94 3.15 39.88
N LEU A 187 109.92 4.36 39.31
CA LEU A 187 111.11 5.12 38.94
C LEU A 187 111.74 5.69 40.23
N ALA A 188 113.05 5.50 40.43
CA ALA A 188 113.76 5.94 41.65
C ALA A 188 114.06 7.44 41.63
N GLU A 189 114.35 7.98 40.44
CA GLU A 189 114.16 9.35 39.98
C GLU A 189 113.41 9.23 38.63
N GLU A 190 112.50 10.17 38.29
CA GLU A 190 112.23 10.41 36.87
C GLU A 190 113.56 10.95 36.37
N ASN A 191 114.37 10.10 35.73
CA ASN A 191 115.46 10.70 35.01
C ASN A 191 114.82 11.65 33.98
N GLU A 192 115.03 12.95 34.16
CA GLU A 192 114.63 13.96 33.18
C GLU A 192 115.59 13.96 31.97
N ASP A 193 116.82 13.48 32.18
CA ASP A 193 117.62 12.88 31.11
C ASP A 193 117.07 11.47 30.87
N THR A 194 117.23 10.78 29.75
CA THR A 194 116.91 9.34 29.84
C THR A 194 118.08 8.62 30.51
N ASP A 195 117.73 7.70 31.43
CA ASP A 195 118.47 6.89 32.44
C ASP A 195 119.79 7.46 33.03
N GLU A 196 119.85 7.59 34.36
CA GLU A 196 120.45 8.71 35.16
C GLU A 196 121.89 9.15 34.85
N GLU A 197 122.66 8.33 34.17
CA GLU A 197 124.11 8.50 34.01
C GLU A 197 124.50 8.85 32.56
N LEU A 198 123.55 9.40 31.78
CA LEU A 198 123.63 9.50 30.31
C LEU A 198 123.01 10.78 29.76
N MET A 199 123.40 11.90 30.34
CA MET A 199 124.83 12.04 30.47
C MET A 199 125.24 13.23 31.33
N GLU A 200 126.00 12.91 32.35
CA GLU A 200 127.07 13.77 32.84
C GLU A 200 128.17 14.03 31.75
N TRP A 201 128.10 13.36 30.59
CA TRP A 201 128.87 13.69 29.37
C TRP A 201 128.13 14.63 28.35
N LYS A 202 126.86 14.99 28.58
CA LYS A 202 125.94 15.80 27.74
C LYS A 202 126.10 17.22 28.24
N THR A 203 126.28 17.40 29.54
CA THR A 203 126.72 18.64 30.18
C THR A 203 128.03 19.24 29.63
N LYS A 204 129.06 18.44 29.27
CA LYS A 204 130.27 18.97 28.58
C LYS A 204 130.10 19.20 27.06
N PHE A 205 129.04 18.65 26.48
CA PHE A 205 128.59 18.86 25.09
C PHE A 205 127.65 20.09 25.00
N ASP A 206 126.88 20.34 26.05
CA ASP A 206 125.88 21.40 26.23
C ASP A 206 126.50 22.79 26.37
N GLU A 207 127.70 22.93 26.96
CA GLU A 207 128.40 24.23 27.03
C GLU A 207 128.76 24.78 25.65
N ARG A 208 128.93 23.89 24.65
CA ARG A 208 129.23 24.26 23.25
C ARG A 208 127.96 24.36 22.39
N ILE A 209 126.86 23.72 22.82
CA ILE A 209 125.50 23.86 22.27
C ILE A 209 124.85 25.17 22.75
N MET A 210 125.01 25.59 24.02
CA MET A 210 124.40 26.79 24.62
C MET A 210 124.72 28.09 23.86
N LEU A 211 125.94 28.22 23.32
CA LEU A 211 126.35 29.35 22.48
C LEU A 211 125.66 29.38 21.11
N LEU A 212 125.28 28.20 20.59
CA LEU A 212 124.48 28.05 19.36
C LEU A 212 122.97 28.16 19.67
N ASP A 213 122.53 27.72 20.84
CA ASP A 213 121.12 27.70 21.29
C ASP A 213 120.57 29.11 21.58
N ASN A 214 121.37 29.98 22.20
CA ASN A 214 121.01 31.40 22.40
C ASN A 214 120.79 32.16 21.08
N LYS A 215 121.44 31.73 20.00
CA LYS A 215 121.27 32.29 18.66
C LYS A 215 120.02 31.71 17.96
N ILE A 216 119.60 30.50 18.32
CA ILE A 216 118.39 29.81 17.84
C ILE A 216 117.13 30.39 18.53
N GLN A 217 117.12 30.57 19.85
CA GLN A 217 115.95 31.08 20.60
C GLN A 217 115.47 32.47 20.13
N LYS A 218 116.40 33.36 19.75
CA LYS A 218 116.07 34.70 19.25
C LYS A 218 115.44 34.69 17.84
N MET A 219 115.76 33.67 17.04
CA MET A 219 115.15 33.44 15.72
C MET A 219 113.78 32.77 15.86
N GLU A 220 113.59 31.92 16.87
CA GLU A 220 112.32 31.21 17.13
C GLU A 220 111.20 32.13 17.66
N SER A 221 111.51 33.14 18.50
CA SER A 221 110.52 34.13 18.95
C SER A 221 109.93 34.95 17.79
N ASN A 222 110.76 35.41 16.85
CA ASN A 222 110.30 36.15 15.67
C ASN A 222 109.48 35.27 14.71
N GLN A 223 109.70 33.95 14.71
CA GLN A 223 108.92 32.99 13.94
C GLN A 223 107.52 32.77 14.55
N GLN A 224 107.38 32.89 15.87
CA GLN A 224 106.12 32.70 16.58
C GLN A 224 105.13 33.84 16.35
N ASP A 225 105.58 35.10 16.41
CA ASP A 225 104.74 36.29 16.15
C ASP A 225 104.20 36.29 14.71
N LEU A 226 105.03 35.96 13.72
CA LEU A 226 104.63 35.78 12.32
C LEU A 226 103.67 34.59 12.10
N ASN A 227 103.62 33.64 13.03
CA ASN A 227 102.70 32.50 12.98
C ASN A 227 101.29 32.88 13.45
N GLU A 228 101.17 33.70 14.49
CA GLU A 228 99.89 34.14 15.03
C GLU A 228 99.13 35.05 14.04
N GLU A 229 99.80 36.03 13.43
CA GLU A 229 99.21 36.91 12.42
C GLU A 229 98.76 36.16 11.16
N SER A 230 99.57 35.21 10.70
CA SER A 230 99.25 34.32 9.58
C SER A 230 98.06 33.39 9.88
N SER A 231 97.88 32.96 11.14
CA SER A 231 96.75 32.12 11.56
C SER A 231 95.42 32.88 11.59
N ALA A 232 95.44 34.17 11.97
CA ALA A 232 94.25 35.03 11.99
C ALA A 232 93.76 35.35 10.56
N CYS A 233 94.70 35.57 9.62
CA CYS A 233 94.39 35.76 8.21
C CYS A 233 93.81 34.47 7.58
N ARG A 234 94.36 33.29 7.91
CA ARG A 234 93.84 31.98 7.48
C ARG A 234 92.39 31.72 7.93
N ARG A 235 92.05 32.01 9.19
CA ARG A 235 90.67 31.82 9.70
C ARG A 235 89.63 32.65 8.94
N LYS A 236 89.96 33.90 8.59
CA LYS A 236 89.07 34.75 7.79
C LYS A 236 88.92 34.25 6.35
N LEU A 237 90.01 33.74 5.78
CA LEU A 237 89.99 33.12 4.45
C LEU A 237 89.10 31.87 4.42
N GLU A 238 89.17 30.99 5.42
CA GLU A 238 88.32 29.80 5.52
C GLU A 238 86.82 30.14 5.58
N THR A 239 86.43 31.19 6.32
CA THR A 239 85.03 31.65 6.34
C THR A 239 84.56 32.14 4.98
N TYR A 240 85.37 32.93 4.26
CA TYR A 240 85.01 33.39 2.91
C TYR A 240 84.93 32.24 1.92
N ILE A 241 85.85 31.27 1.97
CA ILE A 241 85.83 30.06 1.13
C ILE A 241 84.55 29.24 1.38
N GLY A 242 84.12 29.11 2.64
CA GLY A 242 82.89 28.39 3.00
C GLY A 242 81.62 29.03 2.44
N GLU A 243 81.51 30.36 2.49
CA GLU A 243 80.36 31.10 1.94
C GLU A 243 80.36 31.15 0.41
N ILE A 244 81.53 31.34 -0.20
CA ILE A 244 81.73 31.22 -1.66
C ILE A 244 81.32 29.83 -2.13
N GLY A 245 81.73 28.76 -1.44
CA GLY A 245 81.35 27.39 -1.78
C GLY A 245 79.85 27.10 -1.66
N LYS A 246 79.11 27.83 -0.81
CA LYS A 246 77.63 27.73 -0.75
C LYS A 246 76.97 28.47 -1.92
N LEU A 247 77.34 29.73 -2.14
CA LEU A 247 76.78 30.56 -3.21
C LEU A 247 77.15 30.03 -4.62
N GLN A 248 78.30 29.39 -4.75
CA GLN A 248 78.74 28.75 -5.99
C GLN A 248 77.95 27.47 -6.29
N ARG A 249 77.63 26.65 -5.27
CA ARG A 249 76.68 25.54 -5.41
C ARG A 249 75.28 25.99 -5.78
N ASP A 250 74.80 27.10 -5.21
CA ASP A 250 73.51 27.69 -5.58
C ASP A 250 73.51 28.17 -7.05
N ALA A 251 74.63 28.74 -7.54
CA ALA A 251 74.78 29.15 -8.93
C ALA A 251 74.85 27.95 -9.90
N GLU A 252 75.53 26.87 -9.52
CA GLU A 252 75.55 25.60 -10.28
C GLU A 252 74.16 24.95 -10.32
N THR A 253 73.43 24.98 -9.20
CA THR A 253 72.04 24.48 -9.11
C THR A 253 71.09 25.29 -9.99
N LEU A 254 71.29 26.60 -10.14
CA LEU A 254 70.52 27.44 -11.08
C LEU A 254 70.74 27.01 -12.53
N VAL A 255 71.99 26.74 -12.92
CA VAL A 255 72.32 26.29 -14.29
C VAL A 255 71.65 24.95 -14.59
N LEU A 256 71.67 24.01 -13.64
CA LEU A 256 70.96 22.74 -13.75
C LEU A 256 69.44 22.94 -13.82
N SER A 257 68.87 23.80 -12.97
CA SER A 257 67.43 24.09 -12.97
C SER A 257 66.96 24.74 -14.28
N LYS A 258 67.77 25.61 -14.90
CA LYS A 258 67.48 26.18 -16.24
C LYS A 258 67.53 25.11 -17.33
N LYS A 259 68.49 24.19 -17.27
CA LYS A 259 68.58 23.06 -18.19
C LYS A 259 67.37 22.12 -18.05
N ASP A 260 66.95 21.83 -16.82
CA ASP A 260 65.79 20.98 -16.53
C ASP A 260 64.50 21.64 -17.01
N ARG A 261 64.34 22.96 -16.81
CA ARG A 261 63.23 23.74 -17.37
C ARG A 261 63.17 23.64 -18.89
N ASP A 262 64.29 23.91 -19.56
CA ASP A 262 64.34 23.93 -21.02
C ASP A 262 64.04 22.53 -21.59
N THR A 263 64.57 21.47 -20.97
CA THR A 263 64.28 20.07 -21.32
C THR A 263 62.80 19.71 -21.09
N ALA A 264 62.21 20.16 -19.99
CA ALA A 264 60.80 19.92 -19.68
C ALA A 264 59.87 20.64 -20.67
N ILE A 265 60.22 21.87 -21.09
CA ILE A 265 59.48 22.61 -22.12
C ILE A 265 59.56 21.88 -23.47
N GLU A 266 60.74 21.41 -23.89
CA GLU A 266 60.91 20.66 -25.15
C GLU A 266 60.08 19.36 -25.16
N GLN A 267 60.08 18.61 -24.05
CA GLN A 267 59.30 17.38 -23.92
C GLN A 267 57.79 17.63 -23.96
N LEU A 268 57.31 18.66 -23.24
CA LEU A 268 55.89 19.04 -23.25
C LEU A 268 55.43 19.55 -24.62
N PHE A 269 56.27 20.32 -25.34
CA PHE A 269 55.98 20.78 -26.69
C PHE A 269 55.84 19.62 -27.69
N ALA A 270 56.74 18.63 -27.61
CA ALA A 270 56.70 17.45 -28.45
C ALA A 270 55.44 16.59 -28.16
N ARG A 271 55.09 16.39 -26.89
CA ARG A 271 53.93 15.57 -26.49
C ARG A 271 52.57 16.25 -26.75
N LEU A 272 52.50 17.57 -26.58
CA LEU A 272 51.30 18.37 -26.83
C LEU A 272 51.13 18.77 -28.31
N ASN A 273 52.08 18.37 -29.17
CA ASN A 273 52.12 18.70 -30.60
C ASN A 273 52.07 20.22 -30.87
N LEU A 274 52.81 21.01 -30.07
CA LEU A 274 52.85 22.47 -30.18
C LEU A 274 53.87 23.00 -31.20
N GLY A 275 54.56 22.11 -31.92
CA GLY A 275 55.56 22.44 -32.94
C GLY A 275 56.99 22.40 -32.43
N SER A 276 57.94 22.89 -33.24
CA SER A 276 59.37 22.92 -32.93
C SER A 276 59.74 24.13 -32.07
N THR A 277 60.46 23.88 -30.97
CA THR A 277 61.02 24.91 -30.09
C THR A 277 62.30 25.53 -30.70
N PRO A 278 62.72 26.73 -30.24
CA PRO A 278 64.06 27.28 -30.53
C PRO A 278 65.20 26.34 -30.05
N ASN A 279 66.46 26.59 -30.45
CA ASN A 279 67.59 25.83 -29.92
C ASN A 279 67.88 26.20 -28.45
N SER A 280 67.87 25.21 -27.55
CA SER A 280 68.29 25.34 -26.15
C SER A 280 69.76 25.78 -26.02
N PRO A 281 70.12 26.65 -25.07
CA PRO A 281 69.34 27.12 -23.90
C PRO A 281 68.41 28.30 -24.19
N PHE A 282 67.23 28.31 -23.55
CA PHE A 282 66.23 29.36 -23.69
C PHE A 282 66.56 30.60 -22.85
N SER A 283 66.28 31.79 -23.39
CA SER A 283 66.20 32.99 -22.57
C SER A 283 64.97 32.91 -21.65
N ASP A 284 65.01 33.62 -20.52
CA ASP A 284 63.93 33.56 -19.53
C ASP A 284 62.59 34.08 -20.10
N GLU A 285 62.62 35.05 -21.03
CA GLU A 285 61.44 35.54 -21.75
C GLU A 285 60.87 34.51 -22.73
N VAL A 286 61.75 33.80 -23.46
CA VAL A 286 61.35 32.74 -24.40
C VAL A 286 60.73 31.57 -23.64
N ALA A 287 61.32 31.13 -22.53
CA ALA A 287 60.78 30.07 -21.70
C ALA A 287 59.40 30.41 -21.10
N LEU A 288 59.18 31.67 -20.70
CA LEU A 288 57.88 32.15 -20.19
C LEU A 288 56.79 32.10 -21.27
N ASN A 289 57.09 32.52 -22.50
CA ASN A 289 56.14 32.48 -23.60
C ASN A 289 55.78 31.03 -23.99
N LEU A 290 56.78 30.15 -24.07
CA LEU A 290 56.56 28.72 -24.33
C LEU A 290 55.71 28.07 -23.23
N THR A 291 55.97 28.38 -21.96
CA THR A 291 55.16 27.91 -20.82
C THR A 291 53.70 28.36 -20.94
N ARG A 292 53.46 29.60 -21.37
CA ARG A 292 52.10 30.13 -21.59
C ARG A 292 51.36 29.45 -22.75
N GLN A 293 52.06 29.00 -23.79
CA GLN A 293 51.45 28.23 -24.87
C GLN A 293 51.01 26.83 -24.41
N ILE A 294 51.80 26.20 -23.51
CA ILE A 294 51.42 24.95 -22.85
C ILE A 294 50.13 25.12 -22.03
N GLU A 295 50.00 26.22 -21.28
CA GLU A 295 48.79 26.56 -20.52
C GLU A 295 47.54 26.66 -21.39
N VAL A 296 47.64 27.40 -22.50
CA VAL A 296 46.52 27.58 -23.44
C VAL A 296 46.09 26.23 -24.01
N ARG A 297 47.05 25.37 -24.36
CA ARG A 297 46.75 24.03 -24.88
C ARG A 297 46.09 23.11 -23.86
N LEU A 298 46.48 23.20 -22.59
CA LEU A 298 45.83 22.47 -21.50
C LEU A 298 44.38 22.92 -21.28
N MET A 299 44.09 24.22 -21.44
CA MET A 299 42.72 24.75 -21.39
C MET A 299 41.88 24.26 -22.57
N GLU A 300 42.44 24.19 -23.78
CA GLU A 300 41.74 23.62 -24.94
C GLU A 300 41.39 22.15 -24.73
N LEU A 301 42.33 21.34 -24.21
CA LEU A 301 42.08 19.92 -23.92
C LEU A 301 41.00 19.72 -22.85
N GLU A 302 40.84 20.65 -21.90
CA GLU A 302 39.74 20.60 -20.94
C GLU A 302 38.40 20.92 -21.58
N ARG A 303 38.34 21.91 -22.49
CA ARG A 303 37.14 22.19 -23.27
C ARG A 303 36.75 20.99 -24.15
N ASP A 304 37.72 20.36 -24.81
CA ASP A 304 37.48 19.18 -25.65
C ASP A 304 36.91 18.00 -24.82
N LEU A 305 37.38 17.83 -23.56
CA LEU A 305 36.83 16.86 -22.62
C LEU A 305 35.38 17.17 -22.23
N ASP A 306 35.05 18.43 -21.98
CA ASP A 306 33.68 18.85 -21.67
C ASP A 306 32.74 18.67 -22.86
N GLU A 307 33.16 19.02 -24.07
CA GLU A 307 32.40 18.78 -25.30
C GLU A 307 32.19 17.28 -25.56
N LYS A 308 33.21 16.46 -25.31
CA LYS A 308 33.09 15.00 -25.38
C LYS A 308 32.12 14.43 -24.37
N LYS A 309 32.12 14.93 -23.13
CA LYS A 309 31.15 14.53 -22.10
C LYS A 309 29.72 14.82 -22.55
N GLN A 310 29.46 16.04 -23.05
CA GLN A 310 28.14 16.41 -23.56
C GLN A 310 27.72 15.56 -24.78
N SER A 311 28.67 15.21 -25.67
CA SER A 311 28.42 14.31 -26.80
C SER A 311 28.05 12.90 -26.33
N ASN A 312 28.77 12.37 -25.35
CA ASN A 312 28.53 11.04 -24.78
C ASN A 312 27.16 10.97 -24.07
N ASP A 313 26.82 11.99 -23.28
CA ASP A 313 25.52 12.09 -22.60
C ASP A 313 24.36 12.11 -23.60
N LYS A 314 24.50 12.83 -24.73
CA LYS A 314 23.49 12.84 -25.80
C LYS A 314 23.31 11.45 -26.42
N LYS A 315 24.41 10.76 -26.78
CA LYS A 315 24.36 9.40 -27.35
C LYS A 315 23.73 8.39 -26.39
N LEU A 316 24.07 8.45 -25.10
CA LEU A 316 23.47 7.61 -24.07
C LEU A 316 21.99 7.87 -23.89
N LYS A 317 21.57 9.14 -23.94
CA LYS A 317 20.17 9.50 -23.88
C LYS A 317 19.38 8.91 -25.05
N THR A 318 19.91 9.01 -26.28
CA THR A 318 19.23 8.45 -27.47
C THR A 318 19.06 6.94 -27.37
N ALA A 319 20.11 6.21 -26.96
CA ALA A 319 20.05 4.76 -26.76
C ALA A 319 19.08 4.37 -25.63
N TRP A 320 19.06 5.12 -24.54
CA TRP A 320 18.13 4.92 -23.43
C TRP A 320 16.66 5.17 -23.83
N ASP A 321 16.39 6.20 -24.64
CA ASP A 321 15.05 6.50 -25.13
C ASP A 321 14.53 5.36 -26.04
N CYS A 322 15.41 4.79 -26.90
CA CYS A 322 15.09 3.60 -27.70
C CYS A 322 14.75 2.38 -26.84
N TYR A 323 15.58 2.08 -25.83
CA TYR A 323 15.31 1.00 -24.87
C TYR A 323 13.98 1.22 -24.13
N THR A 324 13.72 2.44 -23.67
CA THR A 324 12.49 2.79 -22.93
C THR A 324 11.26 2.55 -23.79
N GLY A 325 11.28 2.98 -25.07
CA GLY A 325 10.19 2.74 -26.01
C GLY A 325 9.94 1.25 -26.29
N ALA A 326 11.00 0.44 -26.45
CA ALA A 326 10.86 -1.01 -26.61
C ALA A 326 10.33 -1.70 -25.34
N SER A 327 10.80 -1.27 -24.16
CA SER A 327 10.34 -1.76 -22.85
C SER A 327 8.85 -1.47 -22.62
N GLU A 328 8.38 -0.28 -23.00
CA GLU A 328 6.96 0.08 -22.90
C GLU A 328 6.07 -0.79 -23.81
N ARG A 329 6.47 -0.99 -25.08
CA ARG A 329 5.76 -1.92 -25.99
C ARG A 329 5.71 -3.34 -25.44
N TYR A 330 6.82 -3.84 -24.90
CA TYR A 330 6.89 -5.16 -24.26
C TYR A 330 5.92 -5.26 -23.07
N ASN A 331 5.93 -4.27 -22.16
CA ASN A 331 5.07 -4.27 -20.97
C ASN A 331 3.58 -4.25 -21.34
N ILE A 332 3.19 -3.48 -22.35
CA ILE A 332 1.81 -3.45 -22.85
C ILE A 332 1.40 -4.83 -23.38
N ALA A 333 2.22 -5.45 -24.23
CA ALA A 333 1.94 -6.77 -24.79
C ALA A 333 1.91 -7.87 -23.71
N GLU A 334 2.79 -7.81 -22.71
CA GLU A 334 2.82 -8.74 -21.58
C GLU A 334 1.56 -8.60 -20.70
N ALA A 335 1.12 -7.37 -20.44
CA ALA A 335 -0.09 -7.10 -19.68
C ALA A 335 -1.34 -7.64 -20.41
N GLN A 336 -1.44 -7.42 -21.72
CA GLN A 336 -2.52 -7.98 -22.55
C GLN A 336 -2.53 -9.51 -22.52
N LYS A 337 -1.35 -10.15 -22.62
CA LYS A 337 -1.23 -11.61 -22.51
C LYS A 337 -1.72 -12.12 -21.14
N LYS A 338 -1.32 -11.48 -20.04
CA LYS A 338 -1.76 -11.86 -18.68
C LYS A 338 -3.28 -11.73 -18.52
N ALA A 339 -3.88 -10.63 -18.98
CA ALA A 339 -5.33 -10.44 -18.94
C ALA A 339 -6.07 -11.56 -19.72
N LYS A 340 -5.58 -11.96 -20.90
CA LYS A 340 -6.17 -13.05 -21.67
C LYS A 340 -6.00 -14.42 -20.99
N LEU A 341 -4.87 -14.67 -20.33
CA LEU A 341 -4.66 -15.88 -19.52
C LEU A 341 -5.62 -15.98 -18.32
N GLU A 342 -5.90 -14.86 -17.65
CA GLU A 342 -6.87 -14.82 -16.55
C GLU A 342 -8.31 -15.10 -17.02
N ILE A 343 -8.72 -14.48 -18.14
CA ILE A 343 -10.03 -14.75 -18.76
C ILE A 343 -10.13 -16.22 -19.16
N LYS A 344 -9.09 -16.78 -19.81
CA LYS A 344 -9.03 -18.20 -20.17
C LYS A 344 -9.10 -19.12 -18.95
N GLY A 345 -8.47 -18.74 -17.83
CA GLY A 345 -8.55 -19.48 -16.56
C GLY A 345 -9.97 -19.51 -16.01
N SER A 346 -10.68 -18.38 -16.06
CA SER A 346 -12.09 -18.28 -15.67
C SER A 346 -13.01 -19.13 -16.56
N VAL A 347 -12.86 -19.04 -17.88
CA VAL A 347 -13.62 -19.83 -18.85
C VAL A 347 -13.35 -21.34 -18.68
N SER A 348 -12.09 -21.73 -18.41
CA SER A 348 -11.74 -23.14 -18.19
C SER A 348 -12.39 -23.71 -16.92
N LYS A 349 -12.47 -22.93 -15.83
CA LYS A 349 -13.18 -23.36 -14.61
C LYS A 349 -14.67 -23.54 -14.87
N ARG A 350 -15.30 -22.56 -15.53
CA ARG A 350 -16.73 -22.66 -15.92
C ARG A 350 -16.97 -23.88 -16.80
N LEU A 351 -16.10 -24.15 -17.77
CA LEU A 351 -16.21 -25.34 -18.63
C LEU A 351 -16.16 -26.64 -17.82
N GLU A 352 -15.27 -26.73 -16.82
CA GLU A 352 -15.14 -27.92 -15.97
C GLU A 352 -16.32 -28.09 -15.00
N GLU A 353 -16.85 -26.98 -14.46
CA GLU A 353 -18.06 -26.96 -13.64
C GLU A 353 -19.30 -27.37 -14.45
N THR A 354 -19.52 -26.77 -15.63
CA THR A 354 -20.63 -27.12 -16.53
C THR A 354 -20.51 -28.56 -17.03
N LYS A 355 -19.29 -29.05 -17.27
CA LYS A 355 -19.04 -30.46 -17.64
C LYS A 355 -19.39 -31.40 -16.50
N SER A 356 -18.98 -31.08 -15.27
CA SER A 356 -19.35 -31.88 -14.09
C SER A 356 -20.87 -31.88 -13.85
N ASN A 357 -21.54 -30.75 -14.07
CA ASN A 357 -22.98 -30.65 -14.00
C ASN A 357 -23.68 -31.48 -15.08
N ARG A 358 -23.19 -31.42 -16.33
CA ARG A 358 -23.67 -32.28 -17.42
C ARG A 358 -23.51 -33.76 -17.07
N ASP A 359 -22.33 -34.18 -16.59
CA ASP A 359 -22.05 -35.58 -16.24
C ASP A 359 -22.97 -36.06 -15.12
N PHE A 360 -23.23 -35.21 -14.12
CA PHE A 360 -24.18 -35.50 -13.06
C PHE A 360 -25.61 -35.69 -13.60
N LEU A 361 -26.06 -34.81 -14.49
CA LEU A 361 -27.37 -34.92 -15.14
C LEU A 361 -27.45 -36.16 -16.05
N GLU A 362 -26.36 -36.53 -16.73
CA GLU A 362 -26.28 -37.72 -17.57
C GLU A 362 -26.50 -39.00 -16.75
N ILE A 363 -25.87 -39.09 -15.57
CA ILE A 363 -26.03 -40.22 -14.64
C ILE A 363 -27.48 -40.32 -14.14
N GLN A 364 -28.19 -39.21 -13.96
CA GLN A 364 -29.60 -39.23 -13.56
C GLN A 364 -30.54 -39.71 -14.67
N ILE A 365 -30.15 -39.54 -15.93
CA ILE A 365 -30.97 -39.90 -17.10
C ILE A 365 -30.70 -41.34 -17.57
N SER A 366 -29.49 -41.87 -17.36
CA SER A 366 -29.03 -43.13 -17.96
C SER A 366 -29.86 -44.37 -17.59
N ASP A 367 -30.52 -44.38 -16.42
CA ASP A 367 -31.32 -45.50 -15.93
C ASP A 367 -32.83 -45.38 -16.24
N VAL A 368 -33.29 -44.30 -16.89
CA VAL A 368 -34.73 -44.04 -17.05
C VAL A 368 -35.17 -43.94 -18.50
N ASN A 369 -35.95 -44.94 -18.93
CA ASN A 369 -36.58 -44.93 -20.25
C ASN A 369 -37.94 -44.20 -20.21
N LEU A 370 -37.97 -42.97 -20.73
CA LEU A 370 -39.17 -42.12 -20.83
C LEU A 370 -40.35 -42.80 -21.56
N SER A 371 -40.09 -43.63 -22.58
CA SER A 371 -41.14 -44.37 -23.29
C SER A 371 -41.81 -45.42 -22.38
N SER A 372 -41.02 -46.09 -21.54
CA SER A 372 -41.54 -47.09 -20.60
C SER A 372 -42.37 -46.48 -19.46
N LEU A 373 -42.06 -45.24 -19.06
CA LEU A 373 -42.86 -44.48 -18.09
C LEU A 373 -44.17 -43.99 -18.72
N ASP A 374 -44.15 -43.58 -19.99
CA ASP A 374 -45.35 -43.17 -20.73
C ASP A 374 -46.33 -44.34 -20.92
N ASP A 375 -45.82 -45.52 -21.26
CA ASP A 375 -46.65 -46.73 -21.38
C ASP A 375 -47.23 -47.16 -20.03
N ARG A 376 -46.47 -47.04 -18.94
CA ARG A 376 -46.95 -47.32 -17.57
C ARG A 376 -48.01 -46.34 -17.11
N GLU A 377 -47.87 -45.05 -17.39
CA GLU A 377 -48.87 -44.02 -17.08
C GLU A 377 -50.19 -44.32 -17.81
N LYS A 378 -50.13 -44.63 -19.11
CA LYS A 378 -51.32 -44.99 -19.91
C LYS A 378 -52.00 -46.26 -19.41
N ASN A 379 -51.24 -47.30 -19.07
CA ASN A 379 -51.78 -48.55 -18.56
C ASN A 379 -52.49 -48.36 -17.21
N LEU A 380 -51.90 -47.60 -16.28
CA LEU A 380 -52.51 -47.29 -14.98
C LEU A 380 -53.75 -46.40 -15.13
N GLN A 381 -53.75 -45.48 -16.10
CA GLN A 381 -54.94 -44.67 -16.41
C GLN A 381 -56.12 -45.53 -16.88
N VAL A 382 -55.87 -46.49 -17.77
CA VAL A 382 -56.89 -47.46 -18.22
C VAL A 382 -57.39 -48.33 -17.05
N GLU A 383 -56.51 -48.69 -16.13
CA GLU A 383 -56.87 -49.48 -14.94
C GLU A 383 -57.73 -48.68 -13.95
N ILE A 384 -57.45 -47.38 -13.75
CA ILE A 384 -58.29 -46.47 -12.96
C ILE A 384 -59.70 -46.37 -13.54
N ASP A 385 -59.81 -46.16 -14.85
CA ASP A 385 -61.11 -46.05 -15.54
C ASP A 385 -61.91 -47.37 -15.42
N ARG A 386 -61.23 -48.53 -15.49
CA ARG A 386 -61.86 -49.84 -15.30
C ARG A 386 -62.36 -50.05 -13.87
N LYS A 387 -61.54 -49.73 -12.87
CA LYS A 387 -61.86 -49.90 -11.44
C LYS A 387 -62.95 -48.94 -10.97
N SER A 388 -62.98 -47.71 -11.50
CA SER A 388 -64.04 -46.74 -11.24
C SER A 388 -65.41 -47.24 -11.73
N LYS A 389 -65.47 -47.77 -12.97
CA LYS A 389 -66.72 -48.33 -13.51
C LYS A 389 -67.22 -49.54 -12.71
N GLN A 390 -66.31 -50.41 -12.25
CA GLN A 390 -66.69 -51.56 -11.41
C GLN A 390 -67.29 -51.16 -10.06
N LEU A 391 -66.86 -50.02 -9.50
CA LEU A 391 -67.40 -49.48 -8.25
C LEU A 391 -68.84 -48.96 -8.46
N ASP A 392 -69.06 -48.23 -9.56
CA ASP A 392 -70.35 -47.59 -9.88
C ASP A 392 -71.45 -48.61 -10.23
N GLU A 393 -71.11 -49.70 -10.94
CA GLU A 393 -72.10 -50.69 -11.42
C GLU A 393 -72.76 -51.52 -10.30
N ARG A 394 -72.13 -51.66 -9.13
CA ARG A 394 -72.60 -52.57 -8.07
C ARG A 394 -73.64 -52.00 -7.09
N ASN A 395 -73.88 -50.68 -7.08
CA ASN A 395 -74.92 -50.04 -6.25
C ASN A 395 -74.95 -50.48 -4.76
N HIS A 396 -73.77 -50.61 -4.12
CA HIS A 396 -73.65 -51.10 -2.73
C HIS A 396 -74.53 -50.32 -1.73
N ASP A 397 -74.68 -49.01 -1.92
CA ASP A 397 -75.44 -48.13 -1.02
C ASP A 397 -76.92 -48.54 -0.88
N LYS A 398 -77.58 -48.90 -1.99
CA LYS A 398 -78.99 -49.33 -1.97
C LYS A 398 -79.20 -50.67 -1.26
N ILE A 399 -78.23 -51.58 -1.38
CA ILE A 399 -78.31 -52.94 -0.80
C ILE A 399 -78.03 -52.90 0.71
N VAL A 400 -77.08 -52.05 1.14
CA VAL A 400 -76.75 -51.85 2.55
C VAL A 400 -77.92 -51.22 3.31
N GLU A 401 -78.62 -50.24 2.74
CA GLU A 401 -79.74 -49.55 3.38
C GLU A 401 -80.93 -50.51 3.67
N GLN A 402 -81.21 -51.43 2.75
CA GLN A 402 -82.25 -52.45 2.92
C GLN A 402 -81.95 -53.42 4.07
N LYS A 403 -80.72 -53.95 4.14
CA LYS A 403 -80.33 -54.93 5.18
C LYS A 403 -80.18 -54.30 6.57
N GLN A 404 -79.86 -53.02 6.66
CA GLN A 404 -79.76 -52.31 7.95
C GLN A 404 -81.10 -52.14 8.66
N LEU A 405 -82.20 -51.99 7.90
CA LEU A 405 -83.54 -51.94 8.48
C LEU A 405 -83.95 -53.28 9.11
N GLU A 406 -83.48 -54.41 8.55
CA GLU A 406 -83.72 -55.74 9.11
C GLU A 406 -82.89 -56.02 10.38
N VAL A 407 -81.63 -55.57 10.41
CA VAL A 407 -80.76 -55.68 11.60
C VAL A 407 -81.33 -54.92 12.79
N PHE A 408 -81.83 -53.70 12.59
CA PHE A 408 -82.37 -52.86 13.67
C PHE A 408 -83.53 -53.55 14.43
N ALA A 409 -84.35 -54.32 13.73
CA ALA A 409 -85.46 -55.06 14.33
C ALA A 409 -85.01 -56.25 15.20
N ILE A 410 -83.86 -56.87 14.90
CA ILE A 410 -83.32 -58.01 15.65
C ILE A 410 -82.49 -57.52 16.86
N ASP A 411 -81.75 -56.43 16.74
CA ASP A 411 -80.91 -55.88 17.81
C ASP A 411 -81.70 -55.43 19.06
N GLN A 412 -82.93 -54.97 18.89
CA GLN A 412 -83.79 -54.66 20.04
C GLN A 412 -84.13 -55.88 20.90
N LYS A 413 -84.13 -57.09 20.33
CA LYS A 413 -84.42 -58.33 21.06
C LYS A 413 -83.19 -58.92 21.76
N ILE A 414 -81.99 -58.73 21.20
CA ILE A 414 -80.73 -59.27 21.76
C ILE A 414 -80.25 -58.50 22.99
N LYS A 415 -80.41 -57.16 22.99
CA LYS A 415 -79.96 -56.29 24.08
C LYS A 415 -80.52 -56.65 25.47
N VAL A 416 -81.69 -57.27 25.51
CA VAL A 416 -82.34 -57.66 26.76
C VAL A 416 -81.70 -58.93 27.34
N LEU A 417 -81.25 -59.85 26.50
CA LEU A 417 -80.73 -61.15 26.93
C LEU A 417 -79.21 -61.12 27.19
N SER A 418 -78.44 -60.30 26.46
CA SER A 418 -76.96 -60.28 26.55
C SER A 418 -76.40 -59.70 27.85
N HIS A 419 -77.18 -58.91 28.58
CA HIS A 419 -76.74 -58.33 29.85
C HIS A 419 -76.53 -59.38 30.96
N GLU A 420 -77.17 -60.55 30.87
CA GLU A 420 -77.08 -61.61 31.89
C GLU A 420 -75.85 -62.52 31.73
N ARG A 421 -75.22 -62.58 30.55
CA ARG A 421 -74.12 -63.52 30.23
C ARG A 421 -72.72 -63.00 30.59
N ASP A 422 -72.47 -61.71 30.39
CA ASP A 422 -71.12 -61.12 30.41
C ASP A 422 -70.50 -61.00 31.82
N LEU A 423 -71.22 -61.39 32.88
CA LEU A 423 -70.72 -61.39 34.26
C LEU A 423 -69.84 -62.61 34.61
N ALA A 424 -69.74 -63.65 33.77
CA ALA A 424 -69.22 -64.96 34.21
C ALA A 424 -67.80 -65.37 33.73
N ALA A 425 -67.15 -64.70 32.76
CA ALA A 425 -65.99 -65.28 32.04
C ALA A 425 -64.62 -64.58 32.18
N GLY A 426 -64.46 -63.54 33.02
CA GLY A 426 -63.31 -62.62 32.96
C GLY A 426 -62.05 -62.90 33.80
N GLU A 427 -62.03 -63.81 34.77
CA GLU A 427 -61.08 -63.67 35.91
C GLU A 427 -59.72 -64.42 35.85
N ALA A 428 -59.39 -65.20 34.81
CA ALA A 428 -58.21 -66.10 34.86
C ALA A 428 -56.92 -65.56 34.19
N THR A 429 -57.00 -64.64 33.23
CA THR A 429 -55.86 -64.25 32.37
C THR A 429 -54.99 -63.14 32.95
N GLU A 430 -55.51 -62.35 33.89
CA GLU A 430 -54.84 -61.09 34.29
C GLU A 430 -53.70 -61.29 35.32
N ARG A 431 -53.57 -62.46 35.99
CA ARG A 431 -52.62 -62.63 37.14
C ARG A 431 -51.15 -62.86 36.73
N MET A 432 -50.87 -63.30 35.51
CA MET A 432 -49.52 -63.66 35.07
C MET A 432 -48.66 -62.43 34.72
N GLU A 433 -49.28 -61.37 34.19
CA GLU A 433 -48.55 -60.16 33.74
C GLU A 433 -48.00 -59.31 34.89
N LEU A 434 -48.64 -59.38 36.07
CA LEU A 434 -48.28 -58.57 37.24
C LEU A 434 -46.89 -58.92 37.82
N SER A 435 -46.48 -60.18 37.78
CA SER A 435 -45.25 -60.65 38.45
C SER A 435 -43.93 -60.26 37.75
N ILE A 436 -43.95 -60.05 36.43
CA ILE A 436 -42.71 -59.84 35.65
C ILE A 436 -42.26 -58.38 35.75
N SER A 437 -43.21 -57.44 35.73
CA SER A 437 -42.91 -56.00 35.75
C SER A 437 -42.39 -55.50 37.11
N THR A 438 -42.70 -56.18 38.22
CA THR A 438 -42.26 -55.80 39.57
C THR A 438 -40.73 -55.97 39.75
N ARG A 439 -40.11 -56.97 39.12
CA ARG A 439 -38.68 -57.29 39.30
C ARG A 439 -37.73 -56.32 38.57
N GLU A 440 -38.14 -55.78 37.43
CA GLU A 440 -37.33 -54.85 36.64
C GLU A 440 -37.24 -53.45 37.29
N LEU A 441 -38.31 -53.02 37.95
CA LEU A 441 -38.38 -51.75 38.68
C LEU A 441 -37.35 -51.65 39.83
N GLU A 442 -37.11 -52.75 40.54
CA GLU A 442 -36.21 -52.82 41.69
C GLU A 442 -34.73 -52.60 41.32
N ASN A 443 -34.30 -53.13 40.17
CA ASN A 443 -32.91 -53.05 39.71
C ASN A 443 -32.52 -51.64 39.25
N LYS A 444 -33.42 -50.92 38.58
CA LYS A 444 -33.17 -49.54 38.11
C LYS A 444 -33.10 -48.55 39.29
N LYS A 445 -33.91 -48.75 40.34
CA LYS A 445 -33.86 -47.95 41.58
C LYS A 445 -32.50 -47.99 42.29
N LYS A 446 -31.79 -49.13 42.25
CA LYS A 446 -30.45 -49.27 42.86
C LYS A 446 -29.35 -48.52 42.10
N GLN A 447 -29.42 -48.48 40.76
CA GLN A 447 -28.42 -47.79 39.92
C GLN A 447 -28.51 -46.27 40.05
N HIS A 448 -29.73 -45.71 40.08
CA HIS A 448 -29.97 -44.28 40.27
C HIS A 448 -29.35 -43.75 41.58
N LYS A 449 -29.58 -44.48 42.68
CA LYS A 449 -29.13 -44.10 44.03
C LYS A 449 -27.60 -44.02 44.17
N LYS A 450 -26.84 -44.79 43.37
CA LYS A 450 -25.37 -44.81 43.42
C LYS A 450 -24.74 -43.53 42.83
N ILE A 451 -25.31 -43.01 41.74
CA ILE A 451 -24.79 -41.82 41.04
C ILE A 451 -25.07 -40.55 41.84
N ILE A 452 -26.26 -40.42 42.44
CA ILE A 452 -26.62 -39.25 43.25
C ILE A 452 -25.72 -39.11 44.49
N GLU A 453 -25.36 -40.22 45.13
CA GLU A 453 -24.58 -40.20 46.36
C GLU A 453 -23.08 -39.87 46.13
N GLU A 454 -22.56 -40.15 44.93
CA GLU A 454 -21.17 -39.87 44.55
C GLU A 454 -20.91 -38.37 44.26
N TYR A 455 -21.89 -37.64 43.73
CA TYR A 455 -21.77 -36.23 43.33
C TYR A 455 -22.41 -35.22 44.30
N LYS A 456 -22.99 -35.73 45.41
CA LYS A 456 -23.81 -34.99 46.37
C LYS A 456 -23.15 -33.74 46.95
N ASP A 457 -21.89 -33.83 47.34
CA ASP A 457 -21.19 -32.70 47.98
C ASP A 457 -20.81 -31.61 46.98
N ARG A 458 -20.54 -31.97 45.72
CA ARG A 458 -20.26 -31.00 44.65
C ARG A 458 -21.55 -30.30 44.19
N ILE A 459 -22.68 -31.01 44.14
CA ILE A 459 -24.00 -30.44 43.87
C ILE A 459 -24.40 -29.43 44.96
N ARG A 460 -24.14 -29.75 46.24
CA ARG A 460 -24.37 -28.79 47.34
C ARG A 460 -23.54 -27.52 47.19
N LEU A 461 -22.29 -27.63 46.76
CA LEU A 461 -21.38 -26.48 46.64
C LEU A 461 -21.87 -25.51 45.54
N VAL A 462 -22.29 -26.05 44.40
CA VAL A 462 -22.81 -25.28 43.25
C VAL A 462 -24.20 -24.68 43.51
N LEU A 463 -25.09 -25.41 44.19
CA LEU A 463 -26.46 -24.97 44.49
C LEU A 463 -26.61 -24.33 45.88
N LYS A 464 -25.55 -23.69 46.39
CA LYS A 464 -25.54 -22.91 47.64
C LYS A 464 -26.14 -23.66 48.84
N GLY A 465 -25.76 -24.93 48.99
CA GLY A 465 -26.11 -25.81 50.12
C GLY A 465 -27.33 -26.72 49.91
N ARG A 466 -28.02 -26.66 48.76
CA ARG A 466 -29.23 -27.46 48.48
C ARG A 466 -28.95 -28.66 47.57
N VAL A 467 -29.67 -29.76 47.81
CA VAL A 467 -29.77 -30.91 46.88
C VAL A 467 -31.23 -31.00 46.44
N PRO A 468 -31.57 -30.64 45.20
CA PRO A 468 -32.94 -30.68 44.70
C PRO A 468 -33.48 -32.13 44.61
N PRO A 469 -34.82 -32.31 44.55
CA PRO A 469 -35.40 -33.61 44.23
C PRO A 469 -34.92 -34.12 42.87
N ASP A 470 -34.75 -35.43 42.73
CA ASP A 470 -34.18 -36.09 41.53
C ASP A 470 -34.84 -35.65 40.21
N LYS A 471 -36.15 -35.37 40.23
CA LYS A 471 -36.95 -34.88 39.09
C LYS A 471 -36.54 -33.49 38.59
N ASP A 472 -36.00 -32.65 39.47
CA ASP A 472 -35.71 -31.23 39.20
C ASP A 472 -34.20 -30.95 39.13
N LEU A 473 -33.36 -31.93 39.48
CA LEU A 473 -31.91 -31.82 39.59
C LEU A 473 -31.24 -31.32 38.29
N LYS A 474 -31.57 -31.93 37.14
CA LYS A 474 -31.06 -31.50 35.83
C LYS A 474 -31.44 -30.06 35.53
N ARG A 475 -32.71 -29.73 35.76
CA ARG A 475 -33.26 -28.40 35.46
C ARG A 475 -32.60 -27.31 36.30
N GLU A 476 -32.30 -27.58 37.57
CA GLU A 476 -31.67 -26.59 38.46
C GLU A 476 -30.16 -26.41 38.18
N VAL A 477 -29.43 -27.49 37.89
CA VAL A 477 -28.01 -27.41 37.51
C VAL A 477 -27.84 -26.72 36.14
N THR A 478 -28.69 -27.04 35.15
CA THR A 478 -28.68 -26.34 33.85
C THR A 478 -29.07 -24.86 33.99
N ARG A 479 -30.00 -24.51 34.89
CA ARG A 479 -30.33 -23.11 35.18
C ARG A 479 -29.16 -22.37 35.82
N ALA A 480 -28.49 -22.97 36.81
CA ALA A 480 -27.31 -22.37 37.45
C ALA A 480 -26.19 -22.13 36.43
N LEU A 481 -25.93 -23.09 35.54
CA LEU A 481 -24.98 -22.92 34.45
C LEU A 481 -25.40 -21.79 33.49
N SER A 482 -26.67 -21.74 33.09
CA SER A 482 -27.16 -20.69 32.19
C SER A 482 -27.09 -19.29 32.78
N ALA A 483 -27.26 -19.15 34.10
CA ALA A 483 -27.17 -17.87 34.80
C ALA A 483 -25.71 -17.37 34.85
N VAL A 484 -24.77 -18.23 35.24
CA VAL A 484 -23.35 -17.89 35.30
C VAL A 484 -22.75 -17.70 33.90
N GLN A 485 -23.21 -18.48 32.91
CA GLN A 485 -22.84 -18.29 31.50
C GLN A 485 -23.27 -16.92 30.99
N LYS A 486 -24.50 -16.49 31.32
CA LYS A 486 -25.00 -15.17 30.92
C LYS A 486 -24.23 -14.04 31.60
N GLU A 487 -23.93 -14.16 32.89
CA GLU A 487 -23.10 -13.19 33.62
C GLU A 487 -21.67 -13.12 33.07
N TYR A 488 -21.08 -14.27 32.71
CA TYR A 488 -19.77 -14.34 32.05
C TYR A 488 -19.79 -13.64 30.68
N ASP A 489 -20.79 -13.93 29.84
CA ASP A 489 -20.89 -13.33 28.51
C ASP A 489 -21.10 -11.81 28.59
N GLU A 490 -21.95 -11.33 29.52
CA GLU A 490 -22.18 -9.90 29.76
C GLU A 490 -20.92 -9.19 30.27
N LEU A 491 -20.16 -9.79 31.20
CA LEU A 491 -18.90 -9.23 31.67
C LEU A 491 -17.80 -9.30 30.62
N SER A 492 -17.78 -10.35 29.79
CA SER A 492 -16.85 -10.47 28.66
C SER A 492 -17.10 -9.41 27.59
N THR A 493 -18.37 -9.08 27.32
CA THR A 493 -18.69 -7.96 26.41
C THR A 493 -18.25 -6.63 27.00
N LYS A 494 -18.48 -6.38 28.29
CA LYS A 494 -18.05 -5.14 28.97
C LYS A 494 -16.53 -5.00 29.03
N SER A 495 -15.80 -6.10 29.25
CA SER A 495 -14.34 -6.12 29.19
C SER A 495 -13.84 -5.74 27.80
N SER A 496 -14.41 -6.32 26.74
CA SER A 496 -14.04 -5.99 25.36
C SER A 496 -14.39 -4.54 24.97
N GLU A 497 -15.48 -3.99 25.51
CA GLU A 497 -15.84 -2.58 25.32
C GLU A 497 -14.85 -1.63 26.03
N ALA A 498 -14.49 -1.93 27.28
CA ALA A 498 -13.49 -1.16 28.02
C ALA A 498 -12.10 -1.24 27.37
N GLU A 499 -11.69 -2.40 26.86
CA GLU A 499 -10.45 -2.57 26.09
C GLU A 499 -10.43 -1.71 24.81
N LYS A 500 -11.57 -1.61 24.12
CA LYS A 500 -11.70 -0.73 22.94
C LYS A 500 -11.55 0.74 23.31
N GLU A 501 -12.13 1.18 24.43
CA GLU A 501 -11.99 2.56 24.90
C GLU A 501 -10.52 2.91 25.21
N VAL A 502 -9.81 2.03 25.92
CA VAL A 502 -8.37 2.15 26.21
C VAL A 502 -7.56 2.23 24.92
N ASN A 503 -7.82 1.33 23.97
CA ASN A 503 -7.13 1.32 22.68
C ASN A 503 -7.40 2.59 21.84
N ILE A 504 -8.63 3.13 21.86
CA ILE A 504 -8.97 4.38 21.18
C ILE A 504 -8.20 5.56 21.79
N LEU A 505 -8.12 5.63 23.12
CA LEU A 505 -7.36 6.68 23.82
C LEU A 505 -5.86 6.57 23.52
N GLN A 506 -5.30 5.35 23.52
CA GLN A 506 -3.91 5.10 23.14
C GLN A 506 -3.61 5.55 21.71
N MET A 507 -4.50 5.22 20.75
CA MET A 507 -4.36 5.68 19.36
C MET A 507 -4.39 7.21 19.23
N LYS A 508 -5.26 7.90 20.00
CA LYS A 508 -5.30 9.37 20.01
C LYS A 508 -4.05 9.98 20.61
N ILE A 509 -3.51 9.39 21.68
CA ILE A 509 -2.24 9.83 22.29
C ILE A 509 -1.09 9.67 21.29
N ASP A 510 -1.03 8.55 20.57
CA ASP A 510 -0.01 8.30 19.54
C ASP A 510 -0.14 9.28 18.37
N GLU A 511 -1.36 9.64 17.97
CA GLU A 511 -1.62 10.66 16.96
C GLU A 511 -1.14 12.06 17.40
N ILE A 512 -1.47 12.47 18.63
CA ILE A 512 -1.02 13.77 19.17
C ILE A 512 0.51 13.78 19.34
N ASN A 513 1.13 12.68 19.79
CA ASN A 513 2.58 12.53 19.86
C ASN A 513 3.24 12.65 18.47
N SER A 514 2.65 12.02 17.45
CA SER A 514 3.10 12.13 16.07
C SER A 514 3.02 13.58 15.57
N ASN A 515 1.89 14.26 15.81
CA ASN A 515 1.68 15.67 15.44
C ASN A 515 2.64 16.61 16.17
N LEU A 516 2.88 16.37 17.46
CA LEU A 516 3.84 17.12 18.26
C LEU A 516 5.27 16.92 17.76
N SER A 517 5.65 15.69 17.40
CA SER A 517 6.96 15.40 16.78
C SER A 517 7.12 16.11 15.42
N LYS A 518 6.04 16.19 14.64
CA LYS A 518 6.01 16.89 13.36
C LYS A 518 6.16 18.39 13.55
N HIS A 519 5.41 19.00 14.48
CA HIS A 519 5.55 20.42 14.80
C HIS A 519 6.95 20.76 15.34
N LYS A 520 7.56 19.91 16.16
CA LYS A 520 8.96 20.09 16.63
C LYS A 520 9.97 20.00 15.49
N LYS A 521 9.82 19.06 14.55
CA LYS A 521 10.67 18.96 13.35
C LYS A 521 10.49 20.14 12.38
N GLU A 522 9.26 20.56 12.16
CA GLU A 522 8.95 21.74 11.33
C GLU A 522 9.55 22.99 11.95
N MET A 523 9.42 23.17 13.28
CA MET A 523 10.06 24.24 14.03
C MET A 523 11.58 24.23 13.86
N ASP A 524 12.25 23.08 14.03
CA ASP A 524 13.70 22.95 13.87
C ASP A 524 14.17 23.23 12.43
N SER A 525 13.43 22.76 11.43
CA SER A 525 13.73 22.98 10.02
C SER A 525 13.62 24.46 9.64
N ARG A 526 12.54 25.13 10.08
CA ARG A 526 12.32 26.58 9.90
C ARG A 526 13.40 27.38 10.62
N LYS A 527 13.75 26.99 11.84
CA LYS A 527 14.84 27.62 12.62
C LYS A 527 16.17 27.54 11.88
N LYS A 528 16.59 26.33 11.48
CA LYS A 528 17.84 26.11 10.73
C LYS A 528 17.87 26.86 9.41
N PHE A 529 16.74 26.89 8.68
CA PHE A 529 16.62 27.63 7.44
C PHE A 529 16.79 29.15 7.64
N LEU A 530 16.09 29.71 8.64
CA LEU A 530 16.17 31.12 8.98
C LEU A 530 17.58 31.51 9.45
N GLU A 531 18.19 30.71 10.33
CA GLU A 531 19.57 30.93 10.81
C GLU A 531 20.60 30.81 9.69
N ALA A 532 20.50 29.80 8.81
CA ALA A 532 21.41 29.64 7.68
C ALA A 532 21.30 30.81 6.68
N ARG A 533 20.08 31.30 6.43
CA ARG A 533 19.85 32.44 5.53
C ARG A 533 20.32 33.75 6.17
N LEU A 534 20.03 33.99 7.44
CA LEU A 534 20.54 35.14 8.19
C LEU A 534 22.07 35.19 8.19
N ASN A 535 22.72 34.06 8.52
CA ASN A 535 24.18 33.95 8.54
C ASN A 535 24.82 34.03 7.14
N SER A 536 24.07 33.79 6.07
CA SER A 536 24.57 34.00 4.69
C SER A 536 24.52 35.46 4.24
N LEU A 537 23.66 36.27 4.86
CA LEU A 537 23.42 37.67 4.51
C LEU A 537 24.33 38.62 5.30
N GLU A 538 24.76 38.24 6.52
CA GLU A 538 25.71 39.01 7.33
C GLU A 538 26.93 38.17 7.73
N LYS A 539 28.13 38.79 7.74
CA LYS A 539 29.40 38.13 8.10
C LYS A 539 29.56 37.83 9.61
N GLN A 540 28.49 37.98 10.40
CA GLN A 540 28.46 37.72 11.85
C GLN A 540 27.35 36.70 12.16
N SER A 541 27.54 35.90 13.21
CA SER A 541 26.56 34.89 13.64
C SER A 541 25.40 35.53 14.39
N PHE A 542 24.19 35.43 13.85
CA PHE A 542 22.97 35.90 14.50
C PHE A 542 22.08 34.75 14.95
N THR A 543 21.37 34.96 16.05
CA THR A 543 20.34 34.05 16.55
C THR A 543 18.98 34.43 15.95
N ILE A 544 18.08 33.46 15.76
CA ILE A 544 16.74 33.72 15.19
C ILE A 544 15.95 34.84 15.89
N ASP A 545 16.18 35.03 17.19
CA ASP A 545 15.51 36.06 18.01
C ASP A 545 15.90 37.49 17.61
N SER A 546 17.02 37.70 16.91
CA SER A 546 17.44 39.02 16.43
C SER A 546 16.87 39.38 15.06
N TYR A 547 16.16 38.47 14.38
CA TYR A 547 15.58 38.70 13.06
C TYR A 547 14.71 39.97 12.97
N PRO A 548 13.78 40.25 13.90
CA PRO A 548 12.95 41.46 13.84
C PRO A 548 13.77 42.75 13.88
N GLN A 549 14.84 42.77 14.68
CA GLN A 549 15.71 43.94 14.83
C GLN A 549 16.56 44.18 13.59
N VAL A 550 17.07 43.10 12.97
CA VAL A 550 17.84 43.16 11.72
C VAL A 550 16.97 43.63 10.55
N LEU A 551 15.72 43.15 10.46
CA LEU A 551 14.77 43.57 9.43
C LEU A 551 14.44 45.07 9.53
N GLU A 552 14.17 45.58 10.73
CA GLU A 552 13.86 47.01 10.91
C GLU A 552 15.09 47.89 10.59
N THR A 553 16.29 47.48 11.02
CA THR A 553 17.54 48.19 10.70
C THR A 553 17.80 48.24 9.18
N ALA A 554 17.50 47.17 8.45
CA ALA A 554 17.64 47.13 7.00
C ALA A 554 16.63 48.05 6.29
N LYS A 555 15.40 48.13 6.80
CA LYS A 555 14.36 49.03 6.32
C LYS A 555 14.75 50.50 6.48
N GLU A 556 15.24 50.87 7.67
CA GLU A 556 15.73 52.23 7.93
C GLU A 556 16.88 52.61 6.98
N LYS A 557 17.86 51.72 6.78
CA LYS A 557 18.97 51.94 5.84
C LYS A 557 18.46 52.15 4.40
N LYS A 558 17.53 51.31 3.94
CA LYS A 558 16.90 51.46 2.62
C LYS A 558 16.23 52.83 2.48
N ASP A 559 15.40 53.22 3.45
CA ASP A 559 14.65 54.48 3.38
C ASP A 559 15.60 55.69 3.39
N VAL A 560 16.68 55.65 4.18
CA VAL A 560 17.73 56.68 4.18
C VAL A 560 18.44 56.78 2.83
N HIS A 561 18.92 55.67 2.26
CA HIS A 561 19.63 55.69 0.97
C HIS A 561 18.72 56.10 -0.19
N LYS A 562 17.46 55.64 -0.18
CA LYS A 562 16.44 56.05 -1.17
C LYS A 562 16.12 57.54 -1.07
N SER A 563 16.01 58.08 0.14
CA SER A 563 15.83 59.52 0.35
C SER A 563 17.03 60.31 -0.17
N LYS A 564 18.27 59.89 0.10
CA LYS A 564 19.48 60.55 -0.42
C LYS A 564 19.53 60.55 -1.94
N TYR A 565 19.17 59.42 -2.57
CA TYR A 565 19.09 59.31 -4.03
C TYR A 565 18.03 60.26 -4.60
N ASN A 566 16.81 60.25 -4.04
CA ASN A 566 15.71 61.11 -4.52
C ASN A 566 16.03 62.60 -4.39
N ILE A 567 16.70 63.02 -3.31
CA ILE A 567 17.16 64.40 -3.13
C ILE A 567 18.19 64.78 -4.20
N ALA A 568 19.15 63.90 -4.49
CA ALA A 568 20.17 64.13 -5.51
C ALA A 568 19.59 64.16 -6.94
N ASP A 569 18.64 63.27 -7.25
CA ASP A 569 17.93 63.25 -8.54
C ASP A 569 17.07 64.50 -8.73
N GLY A 570 16.31 64.89 -7.70
CA GLY A 570 15.54 66.14 -7.70
C GLY A 570 16.43 67.37 -7.94
N MET A 571 17.58 67.46 -7.27
CA MET A 571 18.53 68.55 -7.50
C MET A 571 19.09 68.57 -8.92
N ARG A 572 19.37 67.40 -9.51
CA ARG A 572 19.87 67.29 -10.89
C ARG A 572 18.84 67.77 -11.91
N GLN A 573 17.57 67.42 -11.73
CA GLN A 573 16.48 67.80 -12.64
C GLN A 573 16.25 69.32 -12.69
N MET A 574 16.72 70.07 -11.69
CA MET A 574 16.61 71.54 -11.66
C MET A 574 17.69 72.23 -12.51
N PHE A 575 18.81 71.59 -12.82
CA PHE A 575 19.93 72.26 -13.50
C PHE A 575 19.64 72.64 -14.97
N ASP A 576 18.96 71.77 -15.73
CA ASP A 576 18.62 72.05 -17.14
C ASP A 576 17.54 73.14 -17.27
N PRO A 577 16.44 73.12 -16.49
CA PRO A 577 15.50 74.24 -16.44
C PRO A 577 16.15 75.57 -16.01
N PHE A 578 17.04 75.55 -15.02
CA PHE A 578 17.75 76.76 -14.57
C PHE A 578 18.66 77.32 -15.66
N GLU A 579 19.34 76.45 -16.42
CA GLU A 579 20.11 76.88 -17.60
C GLU A 579 19.20 77.50 -18.66
N ARG A 580 18.06 76.86 -18.99
CA ARG A 580 17.12 77.38 -20.00
C ARG A 580 16.53 78.72 -19.61
N VAL A 581 16.10 78.88 -18.35
CA VAL A 581 15.53 80.16 -17.86
C VAL A 581 16.59 81.26 -17.89
N ALA A 582 17.82 80.97 -17.47
CA ALA A 582 18.92 81.92 -17.53
C ALA A 582 19.22 82.37 -18.97
N ARG A 583 19.25 81.45 -19.94
CA ARG A 583 19.52 81.74 -21.36
C ARG A 583 18.37 82.44 -22.09
N ALA A 584 17.13 82.14 -21.72
CA ALA A 584 15.95 82.67 -22.40
C ALA A 584 15.54 84.06 -21.89
N HIS A 585 15.77 84.35 -20.60
CA HIS A 585 15.29 85.58 -19.96
C HIS A 585 16.42 86.45 -19.40
N HIS A 586 17.67 86.00 -19.42
CA HIS A 586 18.84 86.72 -18.91
C HIS A 586 18.70 87.12 -17.42
N ILE A 587 18.04 86.29 -16.62
CA ILE A 587 17.80 86.50 -15.18
C ILE A 587 18.13 85.24 -14.36
N CYS A 588 18.42 85.42 -13.08
CA CYS A 588 18.60 84.34 -12.12
C CYS A 588 17.28 83.58 -11.89
N PRO A 589 17.21 82.26 -12.12
CA PRO A 589 15.97 81.49 -11.95
C PRO A 589 15.45 81.40 -10.51
N CYS A 590 16.26 81.79 -9.51
CA CYS A 590 15.88 81.69 -8.10
C CYS A 590 15.48 83.04 -7.48
N CYS A 591 16.05 84.15 -7.95
CA CYS A 591 15.79 85.49 -7.39
C CYS A 591 15.46 86.55 -8.44
N GLU A 592 15.34 86.16 -9.71
CA GLU A 592 14.93 86.99 -10.86
C GLU A 592 15.82 88.21 -11.16
N ARG A 593 16.98 88.31 -10.49
CA ARG A 593 17.97 89.35 -10.77
C ARG A 593 18.51 89.21 -12.19
N PRO A 594 18.60 90.29 -12.99
CA PRO A 594 19.26 90.26 -14.30
C PRO A 594 20.72 89.83 -14.20
N PHE A 595 21.19 89.08 -15.19
CA PHE A 595 22.58 88.72 -15.37
C PHE A 595 23.28 89.72 -16.30
N SER A 596 24.56 89.99 -16.03
CA SER A 596 25.45 90.49 -17.09
C SER A 596 25.85 89.33 -18.03
N ALA A 597 26.33 89.64 -19.24
CA ALA A 597 26.73 88.61 -20.21
C ALA A 597 27.83 87.67 -19.67
N GLU A 598 28.78 88.20 -18.91
CA GLU A 598 29.85 87.42 -18.28
C GLU A 598 29.33 86.56 -17.11
N GLU A 599 28.43 87.12 -16.28
CA GLU A 599 27.83 86.41 -15.16
C GLU A 599 26.91 85.27 -15.62
N GLU A 600 26.18 85.45 -16.72
CA GLU A 600 25.33 84.42 -17.31
C GLU A 600 26.15 83.24 -17.81
N ASP A 601 27.20 83.50 -18.58
CA ASP A 601 28.09 82.46 -19.10
C ASP A 601 28.81 81.71 -17.98
N GLU A 602 29.24 82.40 -16.93
CA GLU A 602 29.83 81.78 -15.75
C GLU A 602 28.80 80.93 -14.97
N PHE A 603 27.55 81.41 -14.83
CA PHE A 603 26.46 80.68 -14.22
C PHE A 603 26.15 79.40 -15.00
N VAL A 604 25.97 79.49 -16.32
CA VAL A 604 25.70 78.33 -17.19
C VAL A 604 26.85 77.32 -17.15
N LYS A 605 28.10 77.80 -17.19
CA LYS A 605 29.28 76.93 -17.03
C LYS A 605 29.28 76.21 -15.68
N LYS A 606 28.96 76.91 -14.59
CA LYS A 606 28.81 76.31 -13.25
C LYS A 606 27.67 75.29 -13.19
N GLN A 607 26.52 75.56 -13.82
CA GLN A 607 25.41 74.60 -13.86
C GLN A 607 25.78 73.34 -14.65
N ARG A 608 26.43 73.48 -15.82
CA ARG A 608 26.87 72.32 -16.61
C ARG A 608 27.92 71.47 -15.90
N VAL A 609 28.88 72.09 -15.21
CA VAL A 609 29.90 71.37 -14.41
C VAL A 609 29.23 70.65 -13.23
N LYS A 610 28.31 71.31 -12.52
CA LYS A 610 27.56 70.68 -11.41
C LYS A 610 26.60 69.59 -11.90
N ALA A 611 26.01 69.73 -13.07
CA ALA A 611 25.17 68.71 -13.70
C ALA A 611 26.00 67.46 -14.10
N ALA A 612 27.24 67.64 -14.54
CA ALA A 612 28.15 66.55 -14.86
C ALA A 612 28.68 65.83 -13.61
N SER A 613 29.10 66.57 -12.57
CA SER A 613 29.60 65.97 -11.33
C SER A 613 28.51 65.29 -10.50
N SER A 614 27.29 65.85 -10.50
CA SER A 614 26.13 65.23 -9.86
C SER A 614 25.69 63.93 -10.54
N ALA A 615 25.92 63.77 -11.85
CA ALA A 615 25.63 62.52 -12.55
C ALA A 615 26.49 61.34 -12.05
N GLU A 616 27.77 61.58 -11.75
CA GLU A 616 28.65 60.55 -11.22
C GLU A 616 28.30 60.19 -9.77
N HIS A 617 28.03 61.19 -8.93
CA HIS A 617 27.56 61.00 -7.56
C HIS A 617 26.19 60.28 -7.50
N MET A 618 25.31 60.56 -8.45
CA MET A 618 24.01 59.88 -8.57
C MET A 618 24.16 58.41 -8.94
N LYS A 619 25.13 58.01 -9.79
CA LYS A 619 25.39 56.59 -10.06
C LYS A 619 25.80 55.85 -8.78
N VAL A 620 26.63 56.46 -7.94
CA VAL A 620 27.04 55.87 -6.65
C VAL A 620 25.85 55.71 -5.72
N LEU A 621 25.06 56.77 -5.53
CA LEU A 621 23.85 56.71 -4.69
C LEU A 621 22.79 55.75 -5.25
N ALA A 622 22.68 55.60 -6.57
CA ALA A 622 21.80 54.63 -7.21
C ALA A 622 22.21 53.20 -6.88
N VAL A 623 23.52 52.91 -6.93
CA VAL A 623 24.07 51.59 -6.57
C VAL A 623 23.88 51.33 -5.07
N GLU A 624 24.14 52.30 -4.20
CA GLU A 624 23.90 52.16 -2.75
C GLU A 624 22.42 51.94 -2.40
N SER A 625 21.53 52.72 -3.01
CA SER A 625 20.07 52.57 -2.87
C SER A 625 19.60 51.21 -3.37
N SER A 626 20.08 50.77 -4.53
CA SER A 626 19.78 49.45 -5.09
C SER A 626 20.29 48.31 -4.21
N ASN A 627 21.50 48.43 -3.67
CA ASN A 627 22.08 47.44 -2.76
C ASN A 627 21.30 47.36 -1.43
N ALA A 628 20.94 48.50 -0.84
CA ALA A 628 20.15 48.55 0.40
C ALA A 628 18.72 48.02 0.18
N GLU A 629 18.09 48.33 -0.95
CA GLU A 629 16.79 47.79 -1.36
C GLU A 629 16.86 46.27 -1.56
N SER A 630 17.87 45.77 -2.27
CA SER A 630 18.10 44.34 -2.48
C SER A 630 18.31 43.61 -1.15
N TYR A 631 19.08 44.19 -0.24
CA TYR A 631 19.32 43.63 1.09
C TYR A 631 18.04 43.55 1.93
N PHE A 632 17.26 44.63 1.99
CA PHE A 632 15.95 44.62 2.65
C PHE A 632 15.00 43.61 2.04
N GLN A 633 14.90 43.54 0.70
CA GLN A 633 14.03 42.58 0.02
C GLN A 633 14.42 41.12 0.28
N GLN A 634 15.71 40.84 0.44
CA GLN A 634 16.18 39.50 0.80
C GLN A 634 15.78 39.11 2.22
N LEU A 635 15.82 40.06 3.18
CA LEU A 635 15.37 39.84 4.56
C LEU A 635 13.84 39.79 4.68
N ASP A 636 13.11 40.64 3.95
CA ASP A 636 11.65 40.73 3.99
C ASP A 636 10.99 39.45 3.45
N LYS A 637 11.61 38.77 2.47
CA LYS A 637 11.20 37.45 1.99
C LYS A 637 11.20 36.37 3.08
N LEU A 638 11.94 36.57 4.18
CA LEU A 638 11.99 35.64 5.31
C LEU A 638 10.88 35.90 6.34
N ARG A 639 10.11 37.00 6.22
CA ARG A 639 9.14 37.45 7.23
C ARG A 639 8.05 36.41 7.46
N MET A 640 7.45 35.91 6.38
CA MET A 640 6.41 34.89 6.45
C MET A 640 6.90 33.61 7.15
N VAL A 641 8.13 33.19 6.88
CA VAL A 641 8.73 31.99 7.47
C VAL A 641 8.99 32.18 8.97
N TYR A 642 9.39 33.38 9.37
CA TYR A 642 9.57 33.75 10.78
C TYR A 642 8.23 33.81 11.55
N GLU A 643 7.18 34.38 10.96
CA GLU A 643 5.84 34.41 11.58
C GLU A 643 5.27 33.00 11.77
N GLU A 644 5.44 32.12 10.78
CA GLU A 644 5.06 30.71 10.90
C GLU A 644 5.87 29.95 11.97
N TYR A 645 7.17 30.24 12.10
CA TYR A 645 8.01 29.71 13.17
C TYR A 645 7.47 30.12 14.54
N ILE A 646 7.19 31.40 14.76
CA ILE A 646 6.66 31.91 16.03
C ILE A 646 5.29 31.29 16.36
N LYS A 647 4.41 31.18 15.37
CA LYS A 647 3.10 30.52 15.55
C LYS A 647 3.24 29.07 15.98
N THR A 648 4.20 28.34 15.39
CA THR A 648 4.48 26.95 15.75
C THR A 648 4.99 26.83 17.19
N VAL A 649 5.91 27.72 17.60
CA VAL A 649 6.52 27.73 18.94
C VAL A 649 5.53 28.14 20.03
N LYS A 650 4.75 29.21 19.81
CA LYS A 650 3.92 29.82 20.87
C LYS A 650 2.50 29.26 20.94
N GLU A 651 1.98 28.67 19.87
CA GLU A 651 0.59 28.19 19.82
C GLU A 651 0.50 26.69 19.59
N ALA A 652 1.06 26.18 18.49
CA ALA A 652 0.81 24.80 18.05
C ALA A 652 1.42 23.75 19.00
N ILE A 653 2.66 23.94 19.45
CA ILE A 653 3.33 22.99 20.36
C ILE A 653 2.68 22.99 21.75
N PRO A 654 2.48 24.13 22.44
CA PRO A 654 1.85 24.14 23.77
C PRO A 654 0.42 23.58 23.79
N LEU A 655 -0.38 23.83 22.74
CA LEU A 655 -1.73 23.30 22.64
C LEU A 655 -1.74 21.76 22.51
N ALA A 656 -0.78 21.21 21.76
CA ALA A 656 -0.63 19.76 21.62
C ALA A 656 -0.12 19.11 22.92
N GLU A 657 0.80 19.75 23.64
CA GLU A 657 1.30 19.28 24.95
C GLU A 657 0.19 19.25 26.00
N LYS A 658 -0.67 20.28 26.04
CA LYS A 658 -1.83 20.32 26.95
C LYS A 658 -2.83 19.19 26.68
N LYS A 659 -3.21 18.98 25.42
CA LYS A 659 -4.15 17.91 25.04
C LYS A 659 -3.59 16.51 25.33
N LEU A 660 -2.27 16.34 25.23
CA LEU A 660 -1.61 15.08 25.52
C LEU A 660 -1.67 14.74 27.02
N LEU A 661 -1.51 15.74 27.89
CA LEU A 661 -1.71 15.57 29.33
C LEU A 661 -3.14 15.14 29.66
N GLU A 662 -4.14 15.83 29.10
CA GLU A 662 -5.57 15.51 29.30
C GLU A 662 -5.89 14.07 28.86
N LEU A 663 -5.41 13.63 27.69
CA LEU A 663 -5.65 12.27 27.20
C LEU A 663 -4.94 11.18 28.01
N ASN A 664 -3.74 11.45 28.52
CA ASN A 664 -3.02 10.49 29.37
C ASN A 664 -3.75 10.29 30.70
N GLU A 665 -4.29 11.35 31.30
CA GLU A 665 -5.10 11.24 32.52
C GLU A 665 -6.38 10.42 32.28
N GLU A 666 -7.04 10.60 31.13
CA GLU A 666 -8.20 9.78 30.73
C GLU A 666 -7.83 8.31 30.48
N LEU A 667 -6.66 8.05 29.87
CA LEU A 667 -6.17 6.70 29.62
C LEU A 667 -5.91 5.93 30.93
N ASP A 668 -5.28 6.57 31.92
CA ASP A 668 -5.01 5.95 33.21
C ASP A 668 -6.32 5.56 33.93
N GLN A 669 -7.32 6.45 33.93
CA GLN A 669 -8.63 6.17 34.53
C GLN A 669 -9.34 4.99 33.85
N LYS A 670 -9.32 4.95 32.51
CA LYS A 670 -10.00 3.90 31.74
C LYS A 670 -9.26 2.56 31.80
N SER A 671 -7.95 2.58 31.89
CA SER A 671 -7.12 1.37 32.06
C SER A 671 -7.38 0.72 33.41
N GLN A 672 -7.46 1.50 34.49
CA GLN A 672 -7.79 0.99 35.81
C GLN A 672 -9.18 0.34 35.85
N ALA A 673 -10.18 0.95 35.21
CA ALA A 673 -11.52 0.38 35.11
C ALA A 673 -11.57 -0.93 34.31
N HIS A 674 -10.72 -1.07 33.28
CA HIS A 674 -10.59 -2.32 32.51
C HIS A 674 -9.98 -3.44 33.36
N ASP A 675 -8.93 -3.14 34.12
CA ASP A 675 -8.26 -4.12 35.00
C ASP A 675 -9.19 -4.62 36.12
N ASP A 676 -10.03 -3.75 36.67
CA ASP A 676 -11.06 -4.13 37.65
C ASP A 676 -12.09 -5.12 37.05
N VAL A 677 -12.54 -4.89 35.81
CA VAL A 677 -13.47 -5.78 35.10
C VAL A 677 -12.83 -7.13 34.79
N LEU A 678 -11.54 -7.16 34.41
CA LEU A 678 -10.79 -8.39 34.19
C LEU A 678 -10.67 -9.24 35.46
N GLY A 679 -10.45 -8.60 36.62
CA GLY A 679 -10.40 -9.27 37.92
C GLY A 679 -11.71 -9.99 38.25
N VAL A 680 -12.86 -9.36 38.00
CA VAL A 680 -14.19 -9.96 38.24
C VAL A 680 -14.49 -11.07 37.23
N LEU A 681 -14.12 -10.88 35.96
CA LEU A 681 -14.34 -11.88 34.90
C LEU A 681 -13.57 -13.18 35.19
N ALA A 682 -12.35 -13.09 35.70
CA ALA A 682 -11.56 -14.25 36.10
C ALA A 682 -12.25 -15.08 37.19
N GLN A 683 -12.89 -14.43 38.16
CA GLN A 683 -13.63 -15.11 39.24
C GLN A 683 -14.89 -15.83 38.71
N ILE A 684 -15.69 -15.18 37.87
CA ILE A 684 -16.91 -15.77 37.28
C ILE A 684 -16.57 -16.94 36.35
N LYS A 685 -15.42 -16.89 35.67
CA LYS A 685 -14.93 -18.00 34.85
C LYS A 685 -14.62 -19.25 35.69
N MET A 686 -13.97 -19.08 36.83
CA MET A 686 -13.70 -20.20 37.75
C MET A 686 -15.00 -20.82 38.27
N ASP A 687 -15.99 -19.99 38.59
CA ASP A 687 -17.31 -20.46 39.04
C ASP A 687 -18.02 -21.23 37.91
N LYS A 688 -18.00 -20.72 36.68
CA LYS A 688 -18.57 -21.40 35.49
C LYS A 688 -17.97 -22.80 35.29
N ASP A 689 -16.64 -22.90 35.25
CA ASP A 689 -15.93 -24.15 35.00
C ASP A 689 -16.25 -25.21 36.07
N SER A 690 -16.49 -24.77 37.31
CA SER A 690 -16.89 -25.65 38.41
C SER A 690 -18.29 -26.26 38.21
N ILE A 691 -19.25 -25.49 37.67
CA ILE A 691 -20.63 -25.93 37.40
C ILE A 691 -20.70 -26.84 36.18
N GLU A 692 -19.95 -26.52 35.13
CA GLU A 692 -19.93 -27.27 33.87
C GLU A 692 -19.48 -28.72 34.08
N SER A 693 -18.56 -28.95 35.03
CA SER A 693 -18.08 -30.29 35.42
C SER A 693 -19.16 -31.22 36.01
N LEU A 694 -20.34 -30.69 36.40
CA LEU A 694 -21.45 -31.46 36.98
C LEU A 694 -22.54 -31.87 35.97
N VAL A 695 -22.52 -31.33 34.74
CA VAL A 695 -23.60 -31.54 33.75
C VAL A 695 -23.70 -33.02 33.34
N GLY A 696 -22.59 -33.65 32.95
CA GLY A 696 -22.57 -35.04 32.48
C GLY A 696 -23.07 -36.08 33.51
N PRO A 697 -22.61 -36.03 34.77
CA PRO A 697 -23.14 -36.89 35.84
C PRO A 697 -24.64 -36.71 36.10
N VAL A 698 -25.14 -35.47 36.06
CA VAL A 698 -26.55 -35.15 36.33
C VAL A 698 -27.48 -35.60 35.19
N GLU A 699 -27.06 -35.49 33.93
CA GLU A 699 -27.82 -36.01 32.78
C GLU A 699 -27.95 -37.53 32.80
N THR A 700 -26.91 -38.22 33.26
CA THR A 700 -26.92 -39.68 33.39
C THR A 700 -27.89 -40.15 34.48
N ALA A 701 -28.00 -39.40 35.60
CA ALA A 701 -28.95 -39.67 36.66
C ALA A 701 -30.41 -39.46 36.21
N ASP A 702 -30.72 -38.33 35.54
CA ASP A 702 -32.07 -38.00 35.05
C ASP A 702 -32.61 -39.05 34.07
N ARG A 703 -31.77 -39.58 33.17
CA ARG A 703 -32.16 -40.67 32.26
C ARG A 703 -32.61 -41.93 33.00
N ILE A 704 -31.89 -42.34 34.04
CA ILE A 704 -32.23 -43.52 34.85
C ILE A 704 -33.51 -43.26 35.66
N PHE A 705 -33.74 -42.02 36.09
CA PHE A 705 -34.95 -41.62 36.81
C PHE A 705 -36.23 -41.72 35.96
N GLN A 706 -36.19 -41.30 34.70
CA GLN A 706 -37.34 -41.41 33.78
C GLN A 706 -37.72 -42.87 33.48
N GLU A 707 -36.74 -43.77 33.36
CA GLU A 707 -36.98 -45.21 33.18
C GLU A 707 -37.67 -45.85 34.39
N ILE A 708 -37.38 -45.38 35.61
CA ILE A 708 -38.05 -45.85 36.85
C ILE A 708 -39.53 -45.46 36.85
N GLN A 709 -39.87 -44.23 36.44
CA GLN A 709 -41.27 -43.77 36.43
C GLN A 709 -42.15 -44.58 35.47
N GLY A 710 -41.64 -44.92 34.29
CA GLY A 710 -42.38 -45.73 33.31
C GLY A 710 -42.69 -47.16 33.78
N LEU A 711 -41.76 -47.79 34.49
CA LEU A 711 -41.97 -49.14 35.05
C LEU A 711 -42.93 -49.15 36.24
N GLN A 712 -43.03 -48.06 36.99
CA GLN A 712 -43.85 -47.95 38.21
C GLN A 712 -45.35 -47.80 37.89
N ALA A 713 -45.71 -47.00 36.88
CA ALA A 713 -47.09 -46.84 36.41
C ALA A 713 -47.69 -48.14 35.84
N LYS A 714 -46.84 -49.03 35.32
CA LYS A 714 -47.25 -50.31 34.72
C LYS A 714 -47.63 -51.36 35.77
N VAL A 715 -47.06 -51.29 36.98
CA VAL A 715 -47.37 -52.19 38.10
C VAL A 715 -48.67 -51.77 38.80
N GLU A 716 -48.86 -50.48 39.07
CA GLU A 716 -50.06 -49.96 39.76
C GLU A 716 -51.36 -50.23 38.99
N GLY A 717 -51.33 -50.18 37.65
CA GLY A 717 -52.49 -50.48 36.81
C GLY A 717 -52.92 -51.96 36.80
N LEU A 718 -52.00 -52.87 37.12
CA LEU A 718 -52.27 -54.32 37.19
C LEU A 718 -52.75 -54.74 38.60
N GLU A 719 -52.39 -54.00 39.65
CA GLU A 719 -52.81 -54.28 41.04
C GLU A 719 -54.26 -53.81 41.33
N TYR A 720 -54.71 -52.69 40.73
CA TYR A 720 -56.07 -52.14 40.94
C TYR A 720 -57.20 -53.07 40.47
N LYS A 721 -56.92 -54.00 39.54
CA LYS A 721 -57.92 -54.90 38.95
C LYS A 721 -58.33 -56.08 39.86
N PHE A 722 -57.56 -56.41 40.89
CA PHE A 722 -57.75 -57.64 41.68
C PHE A 722 -58.57 -57.50 42.98
N ASP A 723 -58.99 -56.28 43.35
CA ASP A 723 -59.62 -56.01 44.66
C ASP A 723 -61.17 -55.93 44.66
N ILE A 724 -61.84 -56.10 43.52
CA ILE A 724 -63.29 -55.87 43.41
C ILE A 724 -64.02 -57.09 42.83
N ARG A 725 -64.22 -58.15 43.63
CA ARG A 725 -65.50 -58.89 43.81
C ARG A 725 -65.30 -60.31 44.33
N GLY A 726 -65.99 -60.59 45.44
CA GLY A 726 -66.32 -61.93 45.89
C GLY A 726 -67.84 -62.16 45.85
N GLN A 727 -68.19 -63.43 45.61
CA GLN A 727 -69.42 -64.15 45.98
C GLN A 727 -70.77 -63.84 45.28
N GLY A 728 -71.25 -64.82 44.51
CA GLY A 728 -72.55 -65.50 44.76
C GLY A 728 -73.56 -65.54 43.59
N GLY A 729 -73.98 -66.75 43.19
CA GLY A 729 -74.92 -67.06 42.08
C GLY A 729 -76.38 -66.64 42.30
N ALA A 730 -77.37 -66.97 41.45
CA ALA A 730 -77.47 -68.04 40.46
C ALA A 730 -78.62 -67.78 39.47
N ARG A 731 -78.38 -68.07 38.17
CA ARG A 731 -79.33 -68.57 37.14
C ARG A 731 -78.48 -69.19 36.02
N THR A 732 -78.91 -70.29 35.40
CA THR A 732 -78.08 -71.09 34.49
C THR A 732 -77.83 -70.38 33.14
N VAL A 733 -76.56 -70.28 32.76
CA VAL A 733 -76.07 -69.62 31.53
C VAL A 733 -76.59 -70.32 30.27
N GLU A 734 -76.81 -71.64 30.30
CA GLU A 734 -77.10 -72.44 29.11
C GLU A 734 -78.47 -72.12 28.45
N ASP A 735 -79.49 -71.74 29.23
CA ASP A 735 -80.83 -71.45 28.69
C ASP A 735 -80.92 -70.03 28.07
N ILE A 736 -80.26 -69.04 28.68
CA ILE A 736 -80.14 -67.67 28.14
C ILE A 736 -79.19 -67.66 26.92
N GLN A 737 -78.19 -68.54 26.92
CA GLN A 737 -77.23 -68.69 25.83
C GLN A 737 -77.89 -69.25 24.55
N SER A 738 -78.81 -70.20 24.65
CA SER A 738 -79.47 -70.76 23.46
C SER A 738 -80.36 -69.73 22.75
N GLU A 739 -81.15 -68.96 23.50
CA GLU A 739 -82.03 -67.91 22.94
C GLU A 739 -81.25 -66.69 22.43
N LEU A 740 -80.15 -66.32 23.10
CA LEU A 740 -79.18 -65.39 22.54
C LEU A 740 -78.57 -65.92 21.26
N ASN A 741 -78.13 -67.17 21.21
CA ASN A 741 -77.43 -67.72 20.04
C ASN A 741 -78.32 -67.73 18.79
N ASP A 742 -79.63 -67.99 18.91
CA ASP A 742 -80.52 -68.02 17.75
C ASP A 742 -80.84 -66.62 17.21
N LEU A 743 -81.06 -65.64 18.08
CA LEU A 743 -81.27 -64.25 17.65
C LEU A 743 -79.95 -63.59 17.22
N GLN A 744 -78.85 -63.85 17.93
CA GLN A 744 -77.50 -63.43 17.57
C GLN A 744 -77.09 -64.04 16.24
N SER A 745 -77.31 -65.33 15.98
CA SER A 745 -76.94 -65.91 14.68
C SER A 745 -77.65 -65.24 13.51
N LYS A 746 -78.94 -64.92 13.63
CA LYS A 746 -79.69 -64.19 12.58
C LYS A 746 -79.21 -62.75 12.41
N ARG A 747 -78.99 -62.03 13.50
CA ARG A 747 -78.40 -60.68 13.45
C ARG A 747 -77.00 -60.72 12.88
N ASP A 748 -76.17 -61.66 13.31
CA ASP A 748 -74.78 -61.80 12.94
C ASP A 748 -74.66 -62.18 11.46
N VAL A 749 -75.58 -62.98 10.90
CA VAL A 749 -75.66 -63.22 9.46
C VAL A 749 -75.97 -61.92 8.70
N LEU A 750 -76.99 -61.16 9.10
CA LEU A 750 -77.35 -59.91 8.41
C LEU A 750 -76.30 -58.79 8.59
N LEU A 751 -75.72 -58.66 9.78
CA LEU A 751 -74.61 -57.74 10.05
C LEU A 751 -73.35 -58.16 9.29
N LYS A 752 -73.05 -59.46 9.21
CA LYS A 752 -71.94 -59.98 8.43
C LYS A 752 -72.16 -59.71 6.95
N GLU A 753 -73.36 -59.85 6.42
CA GLU A 753 -73.63 -59.50 5.03
C GLU A 753 -73.50 -57.99 4.75
N VAL A 754 -73.91 -57.13 5.69
CA VAL A 754 -73.72 -55.67 5.59
C VAL A 754 -72.23 -55.29 5.72
N ASP A 755 -71.50 -55.91 6.64
CA ASP A 755 -70.07 -55.64 6.83
C ASP A 755 -69.24 -56.25 5.70
N ASP A 756 -69.61 -57.41 5.15
CA ASP A 756 -69.02 -58.01 3.95
C ASP A 756 -69.21 -57.07 2.74
N LEU A 757 -70.41 -56.51 2.53
CA LEU A 757 -70.65 -55.52 1.47
C LEU A 757 -69.87 -54.22 1.69
N ARG A 758 -69.79 -53.72 2.92
CA ARG A 758 -69.02 -52.50 3.26
C ARG A 758 -67.52 -52.71 3.25
N THR A 759 -67.03 -53.90 3.57
CA THR A 759 -65.61 -54.25 3.48
C THR A 759 -65.22 -54.46 2.03
N GLU A 760 -66.09 -55.03 1.21
CA GLU A 760 -65.90 -55.15 -0.23
C GLU A 760 -65.88 -53.77 -0.92
N GLN A 761 -66.80 -52.87 -0.58
CA GLN A 761 -66.79 -51.48 -1.05
C GLN A 761 -65.51 -50.76 -0.62
N ARG A 762 -65.16 -50.80 0.68
CA ARG A 762 -63.92 -50.18 1.19
C ARG A 762 -62.66 -50.77 0.57
N TYR A 763 -62.65 -52.07 0.29
CA TYR A 763 -61.54 -52.74 -0.39
C TYR A 763 -61.40 -52.22 -1.82
N MET A 764 -62.50 -52.12 -2.58
CA MET A 764 -62.47 -51.59 -3.94
C MET A 764 -62.13 -50.09 -3.99
N GLU A 765 -62.62 -49.28 -3.05
CA GLU A 765 -62.24 -47.86 -2.91
C GLU A 765 -60.74 -47.71 -2.56
N LYS A 766 -60.23 -48.53 -1.65
CA LYS A 766 -58.81 -48.55 -1.27
C LYS A 766 -57.92 -49.04 -2.43
N ASP A 767 -58.38 -50.01 -3.20
CA ASP A 767 -57.71 -50.50 -4.39
C ASP A 767 -57.65 -49.42 -5.48
N LEU A 768 -58.77 -48.75 -5.76
CA LEU A 768 -58.83 -47.59 -6.67
C LEU A 768 -57.89 -46.47 -6.21
N GLN A 769 -57.87 -46.15 -4.91
CA GLN A 769 -56.99 -45.13 -4.35
C GLN A 769 -55.51 -45.52 -4.47
N SER A 770 -55.17 -46.79 -4.24
CA SER A 770 -53.82 -47.33 -4.43
C SER A 770 -53.35 -47.22 -5.88
N VAL A 771 -54.21 -47.53 -6.85
CA VAL A 771 -53.87 -47.38 -8.28
C VAL A 771 -53.72 -45.89 -8.65
N LYS A 772 -54.59 -45.00 -8.13
CA LYS A 772 -54.45 -43.53 -8.29
C LYS A 772 -53.13 -42.99 -7.74
N THR A 773 -52.73 -43.40 -6.54
CA THR A 773 -51.44 -42.99 -5.95
C THR A 773 -50.27 -43.44 -6.83
N ARG A 774 -50.26 -44.71 -7.27
CA ARG A 774 -49.21 -45.21 -8.18
C ARG A 774 -49.15 -44.47 -9.52
N TRP A 775 -50.30 -44.08 -10.06
CA TRP A 775 -50.36 -43.27 -11.27
C TRP A 775 -49.76 -41.87 -11.06
N HIS A 776 -50.09 -41.20 -9.95
CA HIS A 776 -49.49 -39.93 -9.58
C HIS A 776 -47.97 -40.03 -9.40
N ASP A 777 -47.48 -41.06 -8.70
CA ASP A 777 -46.04 -41.29 -8.49
C ASP A 777 -45.29 -41.46 -9.82
N ILE A 778 -45.86 -42.20 -10.78
CA ILE A 778 -45.26 -42.40 -12.11
C ILE A 778 -45.29 -41.10 -12.93
N ARG A 779 -46.38 -40.33 -12.85
CA ARG A 779 -46.52 -39.05 -13.56
C ARG A 779 -45.55 -37.99 -13.00
N GLU A 780 -45.33 -37.96 -11.70
CA GLU A 780 -44.35 -37.08 -11.05
C GLU A 780 -42.92 -37.40 -11.51
N LYS A 781 -42.54 -38.69 -11.45
CA LYS A 781 -41.23 -39.15 -11.96
C LYS A 781 -41.00 -38.83 -13.43
N LYS A 782 -42.04 -38.95 -14.28
CA LYS A 782 -41.95 -38.58 -15.69
C LYS A 782 -41.65 -37.10 -15.90
N VAL A 783 -42.29 -36.21 -15.12
CA VAL A 783 -42.05 -34.76 -15.20
C VAL A 783 -40.65 -34.41 -14.68
N GLU A 784 -40.21 -35.05 -13.60
CA GLU A 784 -38.86 -34.87 -13.06
C GLU A 784 -37.78 -35.24 -14.09
N VAL A 785 -37.90 -36.41 -14.71
CA VAL A 785 -36.98 -36.89 -15.75
C VAL A 785 -37.02 -35.98 -16.99
N ALA A 786 -38.19 -35.50 -17.41
CA ALA A 786 -38.29 -34.57 -18.53
C ALA A 786 -37.60 -33.22 -18.28
N ASN A 787 -37.65 -32.72 -17.04
CA ASN A 787 -36.95 -31.49 -16.64
C ASN A 787 -35.43 -31.70 -16.60
N THR A 788 -34.95 -32.80 -16.00
CA THR A 788 -33.50 -33.12 -16.00
C THR A 788 -32.92 -33.25 -17.41
N LEU A 789 -33.66 -33.84 -18.36
CA LEU A 789 -33.25 -33.94 -19.76
C LEU A 789 -33.18 -32.58 -20.47
N ARG A 790 -34.06 -31.64 -20.13
CA ARG A 790 -34.00 -30.27 -20.66
C ARG A 790 -32.78 -29.53 -20.14
N ASP A 791 -32.47 -29.68 -18.85
CA ASP A 791 -31.32 -29.02 -18.23
C ASP A 791 -30.00 -29.64 -18.70
N PHE A 792 -29.98 -30.95 -18.97
CA PHE A 792 -28.84 -31.62 -19.63
C PHE A 792 -28.54 -30.99 -21.00
N LYS A 793 -29.55 -30.81 -21.86
CA LYS A 793 -29.37 -30.19 -23.19
C LYS A 793 -28.84 -28.76 -23.11
N LYS A 794 -29.33 -27.97 -22.17
CA LYS A 794 -28.82 -26.61 -21.94
C LYS A 794 -27.35 -26.61 -21.49
N ALA A 795 -26.97 -27.54 -20.61
CA ALA A 795 -25.59 -27.68 -20.17
C ALA A 795 -24.66 -28.13 -21.33
N GLU A 796 -25.17 -28.96 -22.25
CA GLU A 796 -24.46 -29.38 -23.46
C GLU A 796 -24.24 -28.21 -24.44
N GLU A 797 -25.27 -27.39 -24.70
CA GLU A 797 -25.16 -26.18 -25.53
C GLU A 797 -24.20 -25.14 -24.93
N GLU A 798 -24.23 -24.93 -23.60
CA GLU A 798 -23.30 -24.02 -22.93
C GLU A 798 -21.85 -24.52 -23.00
N LEU A 799 -21.63 -25.84 -22.93
CA LEU A 799 -20.30 -26.43 -23.09
C LEU A 799 -19.73 -26.19 -24.49
N GLU A 800 -20.53 -26.31 -25.54
CA GLU A 800 -20.09 -26.00 -26.90
C GLU A 800 -19.66 -24.54 -27.01
N HIS A 801 -20.47 -23.60 -26.50
CA HIS A 801 -20.15 -22.17 -26.52
C HIS A 801 -18.85 -21.85 -25.74
N LEU A 802 -18.72 -22.36 -24.52
CA LEU A 802 -17.52 -22.14 -23.69
C LEU A 802 -16.27 -22.78 -24.32
N SER A 803 -16.42 -23.89 -25.03
CA SER A 803 -15.30 -24.54 -25.74
C SER A 803 -14.79 -23.70 -26.91
N GLU A 804 -15.69 -23.05 -27.65
CA GLU A 804 -15.35 -22.15 -28.76
C GLU A 804 -14.72 -20.84 -28.25
N GLU A 805 -15.26 -20.26 -27.16
CA GLU A 805 -14.68 -19.09 -26.50
C GLU A 805 -13.25 -19.38 -26.02
N LYS A 806 -13.01 -20.56 -25.41
CA LYS A 806 -11.68 -21.01 -25.01
C LYS A 806 -10.74 -21.14 -26.20
N ARG A 807 -11.21 -21.69 -27.33
CA ARG A 807 -10.42 -21.83 -28.56
C ARG A 807 -10.00 -20.48 -29.13
N GLN A 808 -10.87 -19.48 -29.09
CA GLN A 808 -10.55 -18.12 -29.52
C GLN A 808 -9.50 -17.47 -28.61
N LEU A 809 -9.66 -17.60 -27.30
CA LEU A 809 -8.68 -17.12 -26.33
C LEU A 809 -7.31 -17.81 -26.48
N ASP A 810 -7.28 -19.10 -26.82
CA ASP A 810 -6.04 -19.84 -27.11
C ASP A 810 -5.28 -19.27 -28.32
N LEU A 811 -5.99 -18.84 -29.37
CA LEU A 811 -5.39 -18.23 -30.56
C LEU A 811 -4.83 -16.84 -30.25
N GLU A 812 -5.59 -16.02 -29.52
CA GLU A 812 -5.15 -14.68 -29.09
C GLU A 812 -3.94 -14.76 -28.15
N GLU A 813 -3.94 -15.72 -27.21
CA GLU A 813 -2.81 -15.95 -26.30
C GLU A 813 -1.53 -16.30 -27.08
N LYS A 814 -1.62 -17.18 -28.08
CA LYS A 814 -0.48 -17.57 -28.92
C LYS A 814 0.09 -16.37 -29.68
N HIS A 815 -0.77 -15.58 -30.32
CA HIS A 815 -0.35 -14.38 -31.05
C HIS A 815 0.34 -13.35 -30.13
N LEU A 816 -0.23 -13.12 -28.95
CA LEU A 816 0.37 -12.25 -27.94
C LEU A 816 1.69 -12.83 -27.38
N ALA A 817 1.78 -14.15 -27.20
CA ALA A 817 3.00 -14.81 -26.73
C ALA A 817 4.15 -14.67 -27.73
N GLU A 818 3.87 -14.78 -29.03
CA GLU A 818 4.86 -14.54 -30.10
C GLU A 818 5.29 -13.07 -30.13
N SER A 819 4.34 -12.13 -30.02
CA SER A 819 4.61 -10.69 -29.97
C SER A 819 5.45 -10.30 -28.74
N VAL A 820 5.15 -10.86 -27.57
CA VAL A 820 5.94 -10.66 -26.35
C VAL A 820 7.35 -11.22 -26.53
N ARG A 821 7.51 -12.37 -27.18
CA ARG A 821 8.82 -12.97 -27.45
C ARG A 821 9.68 -12.12 -28.38
N SER A 822 9.11 -11.55 -29.44
CA SER A 822 9.84 -10.65 -30.34
C SER A 822 10.22 -9.34 -29.66
N LEU A 823 9.29 -8.72 -28.92
CA LEU A 823 9.53 -7.48 -28.18
C LEU A 823 10.53 -7.67 -27.04
N PHE A 824 10.55 -8.84 -26.41
CA PHE A 824 11.56 -9.17 -25.40
C PHE A 824 12.96 -9.20 -25.99
N LYS A 825 13.15 -9.86 -27.14
CA LYS A 825 14.44 -9.88 -27.84
C LYS A 825 14.90 -8.50 -28.26
N GLU A 826 13.98 -7.67 -28.77
CA GLU A 826 14.27 -6.28 -29.12
C GLU A 826 14.68 -5.47 -27.88
N LYS A 827 13.96 -5.62 -26.77
CA LYS A 827 14.28 -4.97 -25.49
C LYS A 827 15.66 -5.39 -24.95
N GLU A 828 15.96 -6.69 -24.92
CA GLU A 828 17.26 -7.19 -24.45
C GLU A 828 18.40 -6.71 -25.33
N SER A 829 18.25 -6.80 -26.67
CA SER A 829 19.26 -6.30 -27.61
C SER A 829 19.56 -4.81 -27.40
N LEU A 830 18.53 -3.99 -27.21
CA LEU A 830 18.70 -2.54 -26.98
C LEU A 830 19.32 -2.22 -25.61
N LEU A 831 19.08 -3.06 -24.60
CA LEU A 831 19.72 -2.93 -23.29
C LEU A 831 21.21 -3.29 -23.37
N GLU A 832 21.54 -4.40 -24.05
CA GLU A 832 22.91 -4.81 -24.32
C GLU A 832 23.67 -3.73 -25.12
N ASP A 833 23.03 -3.18 -26.15
CA ASP A 833 23.60 -2.09 -26.95
C ASP A 833 23.85 -0.83 -26.09
N TYR A 834 22.91 -0.46 -25.22
CA TYR A 834 23.05 0.67 -24.29
C TYR A 834 24.21 0.44 -23.30
N ASP A 835 24.29 -0.72 -22.66
CA ASP A 835 25.32 -1.03 -21.68
C ASP A 835 26.70 -1.10 -22.34
N CYS A 836 26.80 -1.73 -23.52
CA CYS A 836 28.01 -1.76 -24.33
C CYS A 836 28.47 -0.35 -24.72
N LEU A 837 27.54 0.50 -25.17
CA LEU A 837 27.82 1.88 -25.52
C LEU A 837 28.28 2.70 -24.30
N LYS A 838 27.66 2.50 -23.14
CA LYS A 838 28.03 3.17 -21.89
C LYS A 838 29.45 2.82 -21.43
N VAL A 839 29.83 1.55 -21.48
CA VAL A 839 31.18 1.12 -21.15
C VAL A 839 32.19 1.72 -22.12
N LYS A 840 31.95 1.61 -23.44
CA LYS A 840 32.85 2.17 -24.47
C LYS A 840 33.05 3.67 -24.31
N LEU A 841 31.97 4.44 -24.14
CA LEU A 841 32.05 5.90 -24.00
C LEU A 841 32.72 6.33 -22.68
N ALA A 842 32.54 5.56 -21.60
CA ALA A 842 33.21 5.82 -20.32
C ALA A 842 34.72 5.52 -20.41
N GLU A 843 35.11 4.42 -21.05
CA GLU A 843 36.51 4.07 -21.28
C GLU A 843 37.22 5.13 -22.15
N GLU A 844 36.61 5.56 -23.26
CA GLU A 844 37.14 6.61 -24.13
C GLU A 844 37.34 7.94 -23.35
N TYR A 845 36.35 8.34 -22.55
CA TYR A 845 36.41 9.55 -21.74
C TYR A 845 37.52 9.48 -20.67
N GLU A 846 37.61 8.36 -19.96
CA GLU A 846 38.60 8.15 -18.91
C GLU A 846 40.03 8.09 -19.47
N GLN A 847 40.22 7.51 -20.66
CA GLN A 847 41.51 7.54 -21.36
C GLN A 847 41.96 8.98 -21.67
N GLN A 848 41.07 9.81 -22.22
CA GLN A 848 41.40 11.21 -22.52
C GLN A 848 41.61 12.05 -21.25
N ARG A 849 40.82 11.81 -20.20
CA ARG A 849 40.96 12.47 -18.91
C ARG A 849 42.31 12.16 -18.25
N LYS A 850 42.73 10.90 -18.28
CA LYS A 850 44.04 10.46 -17.77
C LYS A 850 45.19 11.13 -18.51
N LEU A 851 45.11 11.20 -19.84
CA LEU A 851 46.12 11.84 -20.68
C LEU A 851 46.26 13.35 -20.39
N ARG A 852 45.13 14.05 -20.22
CA ARG A 852 45.15 15.46 -19.82
C ARG A 852 45.69 15.65 -18.40
N SER A 853 45.34 14.77 -17.46
CA SER A 853 45.87 14.80 -16.09
C SER A 853 47.38 14.55 -16.02
N SER A 854 47.96 13.73 -16.91
CA SER A 854 49.42 13.58 -16.98
C SER A 854 50.11 14.84 -17.47
N TYR A 855 49.57 15.49 -18.51
CA TYR A 855 50.14 16.75 -19.01
C TYR A 855 50.03 17.90 -18.00
N GLN A 856 48.92 17.97 -17.25
CA GLN A 856 48.73 18.93 -16.17
C GLN A 856 49.80 18.77 -15.07
N ARG A 857 50.08 17.54 -14.64
CA ARG A 857 51.13 17.25 -13.65
C ARG A 857 52.53 17.63 -14.15
N GLU A 858 52.84 17.34 -15.41
CA GLU A 858 54.11 17.74 -16.02
C GLU A 858 54.26 19.27 -16.09
N ALA A 859 53.17 20.01 -16.36
CA ALA A 859 53.17 21.47 -16.34
C ALA A 859 53.32 22.05 -14.91
N GLU A 860 52.73 21.42 -13.89
CA GLU A 860 52.90 21.78 -12.48
C GLU A 860 54.36 21.68 -12.01
N VAL A 861 55.06 20.61 -12.41
CA VAL A 861 56.50 20.45 -12.16
C VAL A 861 57.30 21.57 -12.84
N LEU A 862 56.94 21.93 -14.08
CA LEU A 862 57.58 23.04 -14.80
C LEU A 862 57.38 24.39 -14.07
N TYR A 863 56.21 24.66 -13.51
CA TYR A 863 55.99 25.86 -12.68
C TYR A 863 56.85 25.88 -11.43
N GLU A 864 57.01 24.74 -10.75
CA GLU A 864 57.84 24.64 -9.56
C GLU A 864 59.30 24.98 -9.88
N VAL A 865 59.84 24.45 -10.99
CA VAL A 865 61.19 24.77 -11.46
C VAL A 865 61.32 26.26 -11.82
N ASN A 866 60.34 26.83 -12.51
CA ASN A 866 60.30 28.27 -12.82
C ASN A 866 60.28 29.15 -11.56
N SER A 867 59.58 28.73 -10.50
CA SER A 867 59.53 29.46 -9.23
C SER A 867 60.89 29.46 -8.50
N LYS A 868 61.62 28.34 -8.53
CA LYS A 868 62.97 28.22 -7.95
C LYS A 868 63.98 29.10 -8.68
N ILE A 869 63.91 29.16 -10.01
CA ILE A 869 64.74 30.05 -10.83
C ILE A 869 64.46 31.52 -10.49
N LYS A 870 63.18 31.91 -10.36
CA LYS A 870 62.79 33.28 -10.02
C LYS A 870 63.31 33.71 -8.64
N ALA A 871 63.21 32.84 -7.63
CA ALA A 871 63.68 33.11 -6.27
C ALA A 871 65.20 33.39 -6.20
N TYR A 872 66.02 32.77 -7.06
CA TYR A 872 67.47 33.04 -7.11
C TYR A 872 67.77 34.49 -7.56
N TYR A 873 67.05 34.97 -8.58
CA TYR A 873 67.22 36.33 -9.10
C TYR A 873 66.70 37.39 -8.12
N ASP A 874 65.57 37.14 -7.48
CA ASP A 874 64.97 38.06 -6.50
C ASP A 874 65.89 38.29 -5.28
N LEU A 875 66.70 37.29 -4.89
CA LEU A 875 67.63 37.35 -3.76
C LEU A 875 69.03 37.91 -4.11
N LYS A 876 69.29 38.32 -5.36
CA LYS A 876 70.58 38.90 -5.82
C LYS A 876 71.84 38.10 -5.44
N LYS A 877 71.72 36.77 -5.32
CA LYS A 877 72.80 35.88 -4.84
C LYS A 877 74.10 35.97 -5.68
N GLY A 878 73.98 36.30 -6.97
CA GLY A 878 75.13 36.45 -7.87
C GLY A 878 76.00 37.68 -7.62
N GLU A 879 75.44 38.79 -7.13
CA GLU A 879 76.20 40.01 -6.78
C GLU A 879 77.04 39.74 -5.52
N LYS A 880 76.44 39.09 -4.53
CA LYS A 880 77.09 38.72 -3.26
C LYS A 880 78.26 37.73 -3.44
N LEU A 881 78.19 36.83 -4.42
CA LEU A 881 79.28 35.91 -4.76
C LEU A 881 80.52 36.64 -5.33
N LYS A 882 80.32 37.73 -6.09
CA LYS A 882 81.44 38.51 -6.65
C LYS A 882 82.17 39.30 -5.56
N GLU A 883 81.42 39.94 -4.66
CA GLU A 883 81.99 40.70 -3.53
C GLU A 883 82.88 39.83 -2.63
N LEU A 884 82.43 38.61 -2.31
CA LEU A 884 83.20 37.69 -1.46
C LEU A 884 84.49 37.18 -2.14
N ARG A 885 84.48 36.98 -3.48
CA ARG A 885 85.68 36.56 -4.24
C ARG A 885 86.76 37.64 -4.29
N GLU A 886 86.38 38.91 -4.37
CA GLU A 886 87.34 40.01 -4.30
C GLU A 886 88.00 40.10 -2.90
N GLN A 887 87.23 39.88 -1.84
CA GLN A 887 87.75 39.82 -0.47
C GLN A 887 88.69 38.63 -0.23
N GLN A 888 88.43 37.48 -0.87
CA GLN A 888 89.31 36.31 -0.83
C GLN A 888 90.71 36.60 -1.41
N SER A 889 90.79 37.23 -2.59
CA SER A 889 92.08 37.46 -3.26
C SER A 889 93.01 38.41 -2.47
N VAL A 890 92.42 39.38 -1.77
CA VAL A 890 93.15 40.31 -0.90
C VAL A 890 93.78 39.57 0.29
N MET A 891 93.06 38.62 0.89
CA MET A 891 93.55 37.86 2.04
C MET A 891 94.62 36.82 1.64
N GLU A 892 94.50 36.20 0.47
CA GLU A 892 95.52 35.27 -0.07
C GLU A 892 96.86 35.97 -0.33
N SER A 893 96.82 37.21 -0.84
CA SER A 893 98.02 38.04 -1.06
C SER A 893 98.74 38.37 0.26
N GLN A 894 98.00 38.62 1.34
CA GLN A 894 98.59 38.86 2.67
C GLN A 894 99.27 37.61 3.23
N LEU A 895 98.69 36.42 3.01
CA LEU A 895 99.27 35.14 3.44
C LEU A 895 100.59 34.80 2.73
N LEU A 896 100.68 35.03 1.41
CA LEU A 896 101.91 34.84 0.64
C LEU A 896 103.08 35.70 1.16
N ASN A 897 102.76 36.93 1.58
CA ASN A 897 103.77 37.86 2.11
C ASN A 897 104.29 37.41 3.50
N PHE A 898 103.43 36.80 4.32
CA PHE A 898 103.86 36.17 5.58
C PHE A 898 104.71 34.91 5.36
N ASP A 899 104.40 34.09 4.36
CA ASP A 899 105.14 32.85 4.09
C ASP A 899 106.55 33.11 3.51
N ALA A 900 106.72 34.15 2.68
CA ALA A 900 108.04 34.56 2.18
C ALA A 900 109.01 34.95 3.31
N ARG A 901 108.52 35.71 4.31
CA ARG A 901 109.31 36.07 5.51
C ARG A 901 109.65 34.87 6.40
N LYS A 902 108.78 33.87 6.46
CA LYS A 902 109.05 32.63 7.23
C LYS A 902 110.15 31.77 6.61
N GLN A 903 110.22 31.68 5.28
CA GLN A 903 111.25 30.89 4.60
C GLN A 903 112.66 31.45 4.79
N GLU A 904 112.78 32.77 4.88
CA GLU A 904 114.05 33.46 5.09
C GLU A 904 114.65 33.13 6.48
N ILE A 905 113.82 33.12 7.52
CA ILE A 905 114.21 32.75 8.90
C ILE A 905 114.54 31.24 8.99
N LEU A 906 113.79 30.38 8.29
CA LEU A 906 114.00 28.92 8.27
C LEU A 906 115.33 28.48 7.63
N ALA A 907 115.81 29.21 6.62
CA ALA A 907 117.06 28.90 5.93
C ALA A 907 118.29 29.13 6.83
N GLU A 908 118.28 30.16 7.67
CA GLU A 908 119.35 30.43 8.65
C GLU A 908 119.31 29.47 9.85
N LEU A 909 118.10 29.01 10.23
CA LEU A 909 117.89 28.04 11.29
C LEU A 909 118.49 26.66 10.94
N ASN A 910 118.28 26.18 9.70
CA ASN A 910 118.74 24.87 9.24
C ASN A 910 120.27 24.77 9.15
N LYS A 911 120.96 25.86 8.79
CA LYS A 911 122.42 25.93 8.71
C LYS A 911 123.11 25.75 10.08
N SER A 912 122.40 26.10 11.16
CA SER A 912 122.87 25.95 12.54
C SER A 912 122.59 24.54 13.10
N LYS A 913 121.61 23.81 12.55
CA LYS A 913 121.19 22.48 13.01
C LYS A 913 122.06 21.31 12.47
N ASP A 914 122.73 21.47 11.32
CA ASP A 914 123.52 20.39 10.69
C ASP A 914 124.85 20.04 11.40
N LEU A 915 125.40 20.96 12.21
CA LEU A 915 126.62 20.74 13.00
C LEU A 915 126.43 19.80 14.20
N MET A 916 125.18 19.52 14.57
CA MET A 916 124.82 18.83 15.82
C MET A 916 124.81 17.28 15.70
N ARG A 917 124.97 16.73 14.49
CA ARG A 917 124.47 15.38 14.14
C ARG A 917 125.39 14.17 14.41
N ASN A 918 126.62 14.36 14.91
CA ASN A 918 127.61 13.28 15.04
C ASN A 918 128.12 13.10 16.47
N GLN A 919 127.44 12.37 17.37
CA GLN A 919 128.02 11.62 18.53
C GLN A 919 126.95 10.74 19.22
N ASP A 920 126.75 9.50 18.72
CA ASP A 920 125.55 8.69 19.00
C ASP A 920 125.80 7.45 19.88
N GLN A 921 127.00 7.26 20.46
CA GLN A 921 127.30 6.10 21.32
C GLN A 921 126.82 6.27 22.77
N LEU A 922 126.03 7.31 23.00
CA LEU A 922 125.52 7.77 24.27
C LEU A 922 124.05 7.43 24.49
N ARG A 923 123.72 6.26 24.01
CA ARG A 923 122.37 5.96 23.59
C ARG A 923 121.77 4.85 24.45
N ARG A 924 122.50 4.40 25.47
CA ARG A 924 122.22 3.14 26.18
C ARG A 924 121.66 3.26 27.59
N ASN A 925 121.67 4.44 28.14
CA ASN A 925 120.77 4.82 29.22
C ASN A 925 119.58 5.61 28.61
N ILE A 926 119.27 5.50 27.31
CA ILE A 926 118.07 6.14 26.73
C ILE A 926 116.85 5.22 26.86
N GLU A 927 117.03 4.04 27.43
CA GLU A 927 116.27 2.84 27.08
C GLU A 927 115.30 2.39 28.17
N ASP A 928 115.52 2.72 29.44
CA ASP A 928 114.64 2.40 30.57
C ASP A 928 113.55 3.48 30.79
N ASN A 929 113.80 4.74 30.44
CA ASN A 929 112.81 5.83 30.38
C ASN A 929 111.76 5.66 29.23
N LEU A 930 112.04 4.79 28.25
CA LEU A 930 111.20 4.53 27.07
C LEU A 930 109.96 3.67 27.37
N ASN A 931 109.96 2.87 28.43
CA ASN A 931 108.84 1.99 28.78
C ASN A 931 107.68 2.72 29.47
N TYR A 932 107.93 3.75 30.30
CA TYR A 932 106.91 4.60 30.91
C TYR A 932 106.12 5.42 29.85
N ARG A 933 106.79 5.86 28.78
CA ARG A 933 106.18 6.60 27.66
C ARG A 933 105.21 5.77 26.81
N LYS A 934 105.26 4.43 26.90
CA LYS A 934 104.43 3.48 26.13
C LYS A 934 103.02 3.32 26.73
N THR A 935 102.94 3.16 28.05
CA THR A 935 101.67 3.05 28.80
C THR A 935 100.88 4.38 28.79
N LYS A 936 101.57 5.53 28.68
CA LYS A 936 100.95 6.86 28.47
C LYS A 936 100.22 6.98 27.13
N ALA A 937 100.76 6.39 26.05
CA ALA A 937 100.16 6.46 24.72
C ALA A 937 98.86 5.64 24.60
N GLU A 938 98.71 4.53 25.33
CA GLU A 938 97.49 3.70 25.33
C GLU A 938 96.32 4.40 26.06
N VAL A 939 96.61 5.18 27.11
CA VAL A 939 95.62 6.03 27.80
C VAL A 939 95.11 7.16 26.89
N ASP A 940 95.97 7.72 26.02
CA ASP A 940 95.60 8.76 25.05
C ASP A 940 94.76 8.21 23.87
N VAL A 941 94.96 6.94 23.48
CA VAL A 941 94.12 6.28 22.46
C VAL A 941 92.71 6.01 22.99
N LEU A 942 92.59 5.45 24.20
CA LEU A 942 91.28 5.23 24.83
C LEU A 942 90.55 6.55 25.10
N SER A 943 91.27 7.66 25.33
CA SER A 943 90.66 9.00 25.47
C SER A 943 90.06 9.51 24.16
N ARG A 944 90.75 9.32 23.02
CA ARG A 944 90.23 9.65 21.68
C ARG A 944 89.04 8.78 21.27
N GLU A 945 89.03 7.49 21.64
CA GLU A 945 87.86 6.61 21.40
C GLU A 945 86.62 7.06 22.20
N ILE A 946 86.80 7.44 23.48
CA ILE A 946 85.71 7.99 24.31
C ILE A 946 85.16 9.30 23.73
N GLU A 947 86.04 10.19 23.26
CA GLU A 947 85.63 11.44 22.59
C GLU A 947 84.84 11.17 21.31
N SER A 948 85.26 10.20 20.49
CA SER A 948 84.52 9.80 19.27
C SER A 948 83.14 9.18 19.57
N LEU A 949 83.03 8.38 20.64
CA LEU A 949 81.75 7.83 21.09
C LEU A 949 80.85 8.92 21.67
N GLN A 950 81.43 9.94 22.32
CA GLN A 950 80.69 11.09 22.83
C GLN A 950 80.19 12.02 21.71
N GLU A 951 80.98 12.23 20.65
CA GLU A 951 80.54 12.94 19.45
C GLU A 951 79.38 12.21 18.75
N ARG A 952 79.45 10.88 18.58
CA ARG A 952 78.35 10.09 18.00
C ARG A 952 77.06 10.15 18.83
N ILE A 953 77.15 10.17 20.16
CA ILE A 953 75.98 10.36 21.04
C ILE A 953 75.41 11.79 20.90
N MET A 954 76.26 12.81 20.78
CA MET A 954 75.85 14.20 20.55
C MET A 954 75.20 14.41 19.18
N GLU A 955 75.69 13.75 18.12
CA GLU A 955 75.15 13.80 16.76
C GLU A 955 73.72 13.22 16.66
N ILE A 956 73.45 12.12 17.36
CA ILE A 956 72.14 11.45 17.34
C ILE A 956 71.10 12.21 18.18
N GLY A 957 71.54 12.95 19.21
CA GLY A 957 70.70 13.68 20.15
C GLY A 957 70.39 12.84 21.39
N GLY A 958 70.66 13.39 22.58
CA GLY A 958 70.67 12.63 23.84
C GLY A 958 69.36 11.90 24.17
N ILE A 959 69.47 10.90 25.06
CA ILE A 959 68.40 9.96 25.46
C ILE A 959 67.09 10.68 25.84
N PHE A 960 67.16 11.78 26.59
CA PHE A 960 65.98 12.55 27.03
C PHE A 960 65.10 13.08 25.89
N LYS A 961 65.69 13.37 24.73
CA LYS A 961 64.92 13.85 23.56
C LYS A 961 64.01 12.75 23.02
N PHE A 962 64.54 11.54 22.87
CA PHE A 962 63.79 10.40 22.36
C PHE A 962 62.81 9.82 23.40
N GLU A 963 63.12 9.87 24.71
CA GLU A 963 62.15 9.52 25.76
C GLU A 963 60.94 10.48 25.74
N GLY A 964 61.19 11.78 25.57
CA GLY A 964 60.14 12.78 25.44
C GLY A 964 59.32 12.67 24.14
N GLU A 965 59.94 12.25 23.04
CA GLU A 965 59.25 11.96 21.78
C GLU A 965 58.38 10.69 21.86
N ILE A 966 58.88 9.61 22.45
CA ILE A 966 58.11 8.38 22.68
C ILE A 966 56.87 8.68 23.54
N GLN A 967 57.04 9.45 24.62
CA GLN A 967 55.92 9.80 25.49
C GLN A 967 54.82 10.56 24.74
N LYS A 968 55.19 11.61 23.98
CA LYS A 968 54.23 12.39 23.17
C LYS A 968 53.52 11.55 22.11
N ILE A 969 54.25 10.68 21.41
CA ILE A 969 53.68 9.81 20.38
C ILE A 969 52.75 8.77 21.03
N SER A 970 53.08 8.25 22.22
CA SER A 970 52.24 7.29 22.95
C SER A 970 50.94 7.91 23.46
N GLU A 971 50.97 9.16 23.94
CA GLU A 971 49.77 9.90 24.39
C GLU A 971 48.80 10.13 23.23
N GLU A 972 49.32 10.53 22.06
CA GLU A 972 48.48 10.71 20.86
C GLU A 972 47.93 9.36 20.34
N ARG A 973 48.71 8.28 20.46
CA ARG A 973 48.26 6.92 20.14
C ARG A 973 47.12 6.46 21.05
N GLU A 974 47.24 6.65 22.37
CA GLU A 974 46.17 6.32 23.33
C GLU A 974 44.90 7.11 23.06
N ARG A 975 45.04 8.39 22.69
CA ARG A 975 43.92 9.23 22.27
C ARG A 975 43.20 8.65 21.04
N LEU A 976 43.92 8.30 19.99
CA LEU A 976 43.33 7.70 18.78
C LEU A 976 42.70 6.32 19.06
N LEU A 977 43.31 5.51 19.93
CA LEU A 977 42.74 4.24 20.40
C LEU A 977 41.41 4.41 21.14
N SER A 978 41.30 5.45 21.97
CA SER A 978 40.05 5.80 22.65
C SER A 978 38.95 6.20 21.65
N GLU A 979 39.30 7.02 20.65
CA GLU A 979 38.39 7.40 19.57
C GLU A 979 37.95 6.21 18.71
N LEU A 980 38.87 5.31 18.38
CA LEU A 980 38.59 4.05 17.68
C LEU A 980 37.57 3.19 18.46
N ASN A 981 37.79 3.01 19.76
CA ASN A 981 36.90 2.22 20.62
C ASN A 981 35.50 2.84 20.73
N ARG A 982 35.41 4.18 20.80
CA ARG A 982 34.13 4.90 20.76
C ARG A 982 33.39 4.66 19.44
N CYS A 983 34.09 4.76 18.31
CA CYS A 983 33.51 4.52 16.99
C CYS A 983 33.03 3.07 16.83
N ARG A 984 33.81 2.08 17.30
CA ARG A 984 33.41 0.66 17.31
C ARG A 984 32.19 0.41 18.20
N GLY A 985 32.15 1.00 19.39
CA GLY A 985 30.98 0.92 20.29
C GLY A 985 29.72 1.47 19.64
N THR A 986 29.82 2.64 19.00
CA THR A 986 28.69 3.29 18.31
C THR A 986 28.22 2.47 17.09
N MET A 987 29.16 1.93 16.32
CA MET A 987 28.86 1.06 15.17
C MET A 987 28.10 -0.21 15.60
N SER A 988 28.49 -0.82 16.73
CA SER A 988 27.80 -1.99 17.29
C SER A 988 26.33 -1.69 17.65
N VAL A 989 26.06 -0.51 18.23
CA VAL A 989 24.68 -0.07 18.52
C VAL A 989 23.85 0.05 17.24
N TYR A 990 24.38 0.69 16.19
CA TYR A 990 23.66 0.80 14.91
C TYR A 990 23.46 -0.58 14.25
N GLN A 991 24.44 -1.48 14.29
CA GLN A 991 24.29 -2.85 13.78
C GLN A 991 23.23 -3.66 14.54
N SER A 992 23.14 -3.47 15.87
CA SER A 992 22.08 -4.07 16.69
C SER A 992 20.70 -3.53 16.30
N ASN A 993 20.56 -2.22 16.12
CA ASN A 993 19.30 -1.59 15.70
C ASN A 993 18.86 -2.06 14.29
N ILE A 994 19.79 -2.17 13.35
CA ILE A 994 19.53 -2.74 12.01
C ILE A 994 19.00 -4.17 12.14
N SER A 995 19.62 -4.99 12.98
CA SER A 995 19.23 -6.39 13.19
C SER A 995 17.84 -6.50 13.81
N LYS A 996 17.55 -5.66 14.81
CA LYS A 996 16.24 -5.56 15.46
C LYS A 996 15.14 -5.14 14.47
N ASN A 997 15.33 -4.03 13.76
CA ASN A 997 14.37 -3.54 12.76
C ASN A 997 14.16 -4.55 11.60
N LYS A 998 15.21 -5.27 11.18
CA LYS A 998 15.09 -6.37 10.20
C LYS A 998 14.27 -7.55 10.73
N ALA A 999 14.36 -7.85 12.03
CA ALA A 999 13.55 -8.89 12.66
C ALA A 999 12.08 -8.46 12.78
N GLU A 1000 11.84 -7.21 13.15
CA GLU A 1000 10.49 -6.62 13.19
C GLU A 1000 9.83 -6.67 11.80
N LEU A 1001 10.53 -6.27 10.73
CA LEU A 1001 10.01 -6.35 9.35
C LEU A 1001 9.69 -7.78 8.85
N LYS A 1002 10.22 -8.82 9.50
CA LYS A 1002 9.89 -10.22 9.18
C LYS A 1002 8.60 -10.72 9.83
N GLN A 1003 8.02 -9.97 10.76
CA GLN A 1003 6.74 -10.32 11.38
C GLN A 1003 5.62 -10.39 10.34
N ALA A 1004 4.64 -11.27 10.57
CA ALA A 1004 3.53 -11.51 9.63
C ALA A 1004 2.72 -10.25 9.32
N GLN A 1005 2.66 -9.29 10.25
CA GLN A 1005 1.96 -8.02 10.07
C GLN A 1005 2.63 -7.06 9.06
N TYR A 1006 3.95 -7.18 8.83
CA TYR A 1006 4.68 -6.33 7.87
C TYR A 1006 5.09 -7.06 6.60
N LYS A 1007 5.10 -8.39 6.63
CA LYS A 1007 5.36 -9.21 5.44
C LYS A 1007 4.36 -8.87 4.33
N ASP A 1008 4.87 -8.60 3.13
CA ASP A 1008 4.09 -8.26 1.93
C ASP A 1008 3.06 -7.13 2.14
N ILE A 1009 3.32 -6.20 3.08
CA ILE A 1009 2.37 -5.14 3.45
C ILE A 1009 2.01 -4.23 2.26
N ASP A 1010 2.98 -3.92 1.39
CA ASP A 1010 2.75 -3.10 0.21
C ASP A 1010 1.77 -3.79 -0.77
N LYS A 1011 1.92 -5.09 -0.98
CA LYS A 1011 1.03 -5.88 -1.83
C LYS A 1011 -0.37 -5.96 -1.23
N ARG A 1012 -0.49 -6.31 0.06
CA ARG A 1012 -1.79 -6.39 0.74
C ARG A 1012 -2.52 -5.05 0.76
N TYR A 1013 -1.79 -3.94 0.95
CA TYR A 1013 -2.34 -2.59 0.85
C TYR A 1013 -2.87 -2.32 -0.56
N PHE A 1014 -2.07 -2.61 -1.59
CA PHE A 1014 -2.49 -2.42 -2.99
C PHE A 1014 -3.69 -3.28 -3.37
N ASP A 1015 -3.70 -4.56 -3.00
CA ASP A 1015 -4.82 -5.48 -3.27
C ASP A 1015 -6.11 -4.97 -2.60
N GLN A 1016 -6.02 -4.52 -1.35
CA GLN A 1016 -7.16 -3.95 -0.63
C GLN A 1016 -7.63 -2.62 -1.21
N LEU A 1017 -6.71 -1.77 -1.71
CA LEU A 1017 -7.03 -0.51 -2.38
C LEU A 1017 -7.78 -0.75 -3.70
N ILE A 1018 -7.30 -1.71 -4.50
CA ILE A 1018 -7.96 -2.12 -5.75
C ILE A 1018 -9.35 -2.62 -5.44
N GLN A 1019 -9.50 -3.54 -4.48
CA GLN A 1019 -10.81 -4.07 -4.09
C GLN A 1019 -11.77 -2.96 -3.65
N LEU A 1020 -11.31 -2.02 -2.82
CA LEU A 1020 -12.11 -0.86 -2.41
C LEU A 1020 -12.55 -0.02 -3.62
N LYS A 1021 -11.62 0.31 -4.52
CA LYS A 1021 -11.90 1.20 -5.66
C LYS A 1021 -12.83 0.54 -6.67
N THR A 1022 -12.64 -0.73 -6.96
CA THR A 1022 -13.52 -1.48 -7.86
C THR A 1022 -14.94 -1.60 -7.30
N THR A 1023 -15.10 -1.88 -6.00
CA THR A 1023 -16.43 -1.91 -5.38
C THR A 1023 -17.08 -0.52 -5.29
N GLU A 1024 -16.33 0.55 -5.03
CA GLU A 1024 -16.83 1.93 -5.10
C GLU A 1024 -17.35 2.30 -6.50
N MET A 1025 -16.67 1.85 -7.56
CA MET A 1025 -17.11 2.07 -8.94
C MET A 1025 -18.37 1.27 -9.26
N ALA A 1026 -18.40 -0.02 -8.93
CA ALA A 1026 -19.57 -0.87 -9.13
C ALA A 1026 -20.82 -0.33 -8.39
N ASN A 1027 -20.65 0.15 -7.16
CA ASN A 1027 -21.73 0.72 -6.38
C ASN A 1027 -22.30 2.01 -7.02
N LYS A 1028 -21.44 2.88 -7.55
CA LYS A 1028 -21.88 4.05 -8.34
C LYS A 1028 -22.63 3.67 -9.60
N ASP A 1029 -22.22 2.60 -10.27
CA ASP A 1029 -22.92 2.13 -11.47
C ASP A 1029 -24.28 1.52 -11.12
N LEU A 1030 -24.42 0.80 -9.99
CA LEU A 1030 -25.72 0.36 -9.49
C LEU A 1030 -26.67 1.54 -9.23
N ASP A 1031 -26.19 2.64 -8.64
CA ASP A 1031 -26.99 3.85 -8.44
C ASP A 1031 -27.41 4.49 -9.78
N ARG A 1032 -26.50 4.56 -10.75
CA ARG A 1032 -26.81 5.04 -12.11
C ARG A 1032 -27.87 4.17 -12.79
N TYR A 1033 -27.74 2.85 -12.72
CA TYR A 1033 -28.72 1.92 -13.29
C TYR A 1033 -30.07 2.02 -12.58
N TYR A 1034 -30.09 2.15 -11.25
CA TYR A 1034 -31.31 2.39 -10.49
C TYR A 1034 -32.02 3.64 -10.98
N ASN A 1035 -31.29 4.77 -11.05
CA ASN A 1035 -31.84 6.06 -11.45
C ASN A 1035 -32.29 6.08 -12.92
N ALA A 1036 -31.56 5.40 -13.81
CA ALA A 1036 -31.92 5.30 -15.22
C ALA A 1036 -33.18 4.46 -15.43
N LEU A 1037 -33.27 3.29 -14.79
CA LEU A 1037 -34.42 2.40 -14.87
C LEU A 1037 -35.67 3.02 -14.21
N ASP A 1038 -35.50 3.72 -13.09
CA ASP A 1038 -36.58 4.46 -12.42
C ASP A 1038 -37.15 5.57 -13.32
N LYS A 1039 -36.29 6.40 -13.91
CA LYS A 1039 -36.71 7.44 -14.86
C LYS A 1039 -37.39 6.87 -16.11
N ALA A 1040 -36.87 5.76 -16.64
CA ALA A 1040 -37.47 5.08 -17.78
C ALA A 1040 -38.88 4.57 -17.45
N LEU A 1041 -39.08 4.01 -16.25
CA LEU A 1041 -40.37 3.48 -15.81
C LEU A 1041 -41.39 4.61 -15.58
N MET A 1042 -41.00 5.72 -14.95
CA MET A 1042 -41.86 6.90 -14.81
C MET A 1042 -42.25 7.47 -16.17
N ARG A 1043 -41.28 7.61 -17.09
CA ARG A 1043 -41.55 8.12 -18.44
C ARG A 1043 -42.47 7.18 -19.22
N PHE A 1044 -42.27 5.87 -19.12
CA PHE A 1044 -43.12 4.88 -19.76
C PHE A 1044 -44.57 4.97 -19.26
N HIS A 1045 -44.77 5.09 -17.95
CA HIS A 1045 -46.10 5.24 -17.36
C HIS A 1045 -46.81 6.51 -17.83
N SER A 1046 -46.14 7.67 -17.72
CA SER A 1046 -46.71 8.96 -18.15
C SER A 1046 -47.05 8.98 -19.64
N MET A 1047 -46.14 8.49 -20.49
CA MET A 1047 -46.36 8.43 -21.94
C MET A 1047 -47.55 7.53 -22.30
N LYS A 1048 -47.67 6.36 -21.68
CA LYS A 1048 -48.77 5.43 -21.94
C LYS A 1048 -50.11 5.96 -21.41
N MET A 1049 -50.13 6.64 -20.27
CA MET A 1049 -51.34 7.28 -19.75
C MET A 1049 -51.82 8.42 -20.66
N GLU A 1050 -50.90 9.21 -21.22
CA GLU A 1050 -51.23 10.25 -22.21
C GLU A 1050 -51.84 9.64 -23.49
N GLU A 1051 -51.24 8.56 -24.01
CA GLU A 1051 -51.77 7.81 -25.16
C GLU A 1051 -53.20 7.28 -24.90
N ILE A 1052 -53.41 6.62 -23.74
CA ILE A 1052 -54.73 6.08 -23.35
C ILE A 1052 -55.77 7.19 -23.26
N ASN A 1053 -55.46 8.29 -22.57
CA ASN A 1053 -56.40 9.40 -22.40
C ASN A 1053 -56.76 10.10 -23.70
N LYS A 1054 -55.81 10.19 -24.64
CA LYS A 1054 -56.07 10.71 -25.97
C LYS A 1054 -57.11 9.86 -26.70
N ILE A 1055 -56.93 8.54 -26.71
CA ILE A 1055 -57.84 7.60 -27.39
C ILE A 1055 -59.22 7.60 -26.70
N ILE A 1056 -59.26 7.59 -25.36
CA ILE A 1056 -60.52 7.65 -24.61
C ILE A 1056 -61.32 8.91 -24.98
N ARG A 1057 -60.65 10.06 -25.03
CA ARG A 1057 -61.29 11.33 -25.38
C ARG A 1057 -61.87 11.29 -26.79
N GLU A 1058 -61.11 10.79 -27.75
CA GLU A 1058 -61.53 10.67 -29.15
C GLU A 1058 -62.72 9.70 -29.31
N LEU A 1059 -62.68 8.54 -28.67
CA LEU A 1059 -63.75 7.54 -28.73
C LEU A 1059 -65.02 8.01 -28.02
N TRP A 1060 -64.91 8.70 -26.87
CA TRP A 1060 -66.06 9.23 -26.14
C TRP A 1060 -66.83 10.26 -26.96
N GLN A 1061 -66.14 11.23 -27.56
CA GLN A 1061 -66.76 12.27 -28.38
C GLN A 1061 -67.46 11.73 -29.64
N GLN A 1062 -67.04 10.55 -30.12
CA GLN A 1062 -67.65 9.91 -31.29
C GLN A 1062 -68.86 9.03 -30.94
N THR A 1063 -68.88 8.45 -29.74
CA THR A 1063 -69.89 7.46 -29.32
C THR A 1063 -71.01 8.04 -28.49
N TYR A 1064 -70.71 8.96 -27.57
CA TYR A 1064 -71.70 9.53 -26.67
C TYR A 1064 -72.48 10.68 -27.33
N ARG A 1065 -73.81 10.60 -27.32
CA ARG A 1065 -74.69 11.61 -27.93
C ARG A 1065 -75.36 12.56 -26.92
N GLY A 1066 -75.10 12.39 -25.63
CA GLY A 1066 -75.57 13.30 -24.58
C GLY A 1066 -74.78 14.61 -24.55
N GLN A 1067 -75.44 15.71 -24.18
CA GLN A 1067 -74.83 17.05 -24.06
C GLN A 1067 -74.26 17.33 -22.65
N ASP A 1068 -74.34 16.37 -21.75
CA ASP A 1068 -74.03 16.49 -20.33
C ASP A 1068 -72.57 16.18 -20.00
N ILE A 1069 -71.83 15.48 -20.86
CA ILE A 1069 -70.41 15.12 -20.66
C ILE A 1069 -69.61 15.33 -21.94
N ASP A 1070 -68.62 16.23 -21.90
CA ASP A 1070 -67.80 16.59 -23.05
C ASP A 1070 -66.77 15.51 -23.41
N TYR A 1071 -66.04 15.01 -22.40
CA TYR A 1071 -65.14 13.87 -22.52
C TYR A 1071 -64.85 13.27 -21.15
N ILE A 1072 -64.29 12.06 -21.15
CA ILE A 1072 -63.82 11.38 -19.95
C ILE A 1072 -62.31 11.16 -20.03
N SER A 1073 -61.64 11.06 -18.88
CA SER A 1073 -60.20 10.77 -18.80
C SER A 1073 -59.85 10.04 -17.52
N ILE A 1074 -58.74 9.30 -17.54
CA ILE A 1074 -58.17 8.64 -16.39
C ILE A 1074 -57.08 9.56 -15.82
N HIS A 1075 -57.29 10.02 -14.59
CA HIS A 1075 -56.30 10.77 -13.85
C HIS A 1075 -55.43 9.81 -13.03
N SER A 1076 -54.11 10.03 -13.05
CA SER A 1076 -53.14 9.27 -12.26
C SER A 1076 -52.34 10.21 -11.35
N ASP A 1077 -52.63 10.16 -10.04
CA ASP A 1077 -51.92 10.93 -9.02
C ASP A 1077 -50.78 10.10 -8.44
N SER A 1078 -49.57 10.67 -8.35
CA SER A 1078 -48.47 10.05 -7.61
C SER A 1078 -48.60 10.33 -6.10
N GLU A 1079 -48.78 9.30 -5.29
CA GLU A 1079 -48.81 9.42 -3.83
C GLU A 1079 -47.39 9.65 -3.28
N GLY A 1080 -47.01 10.93 -3.18
CA GLY A 1080 -45.82 11.39 -2.46
C GLY A 1080 -44.51 11.44 -3.26
N ALA A 1081 -43.61 12.33 -2.83
CA ALA A 1081 -42.27 12.46 -3.41
C ALA A 1081 -41.42 11.23 -3.04
N GLY A 1082 -41.38 10.23 -3.93
CA GLY A 1082 -40.45 9.09 -3.85
C GLY A 1082 -41.09 7.71 -3.66
N THR A 1083 -42.41 7.60 -3.56
CA THR A 1083 -43.13 6.32 -3.54
C THR A 1083 -43.92 6.15 -4.84
N ARG A 1084 -43.64 5.08 -5.59
CA ARG A 1084 -44.25 4.73 -6.89
C ARG A 1084 -45.68 4.19 -6.76
N SER A 1085 -46.45 4.74 -5.83
CA SER A 1085 -47.85 4.39 -5.63
C SER A 1085 -48.68 5.36 -6.45
N TYR A 1086 -49.22 4.89 -7.58
CA TYR A 1086 -50.18 5.66 -8.37
C TYR A 1086 -51.59 5.39 -7.85
N SER A 1087 -52.38 6.45 -7.70
CA SER A 1087 -53.81 6.36 -7.48
C SER A 1087 -54.53 6.78 -8.76
N TYR A 1088 -55.48 5.95 -9.21
CA TYR A 1088 -56.19 6.16 -10.47
C TYR A 1088 -57.63 6.56 -10.19
N LYS A 1089 -58.17 7.50 -10.98
CA LYS A 1089 -59.57 7.93 -10.93
C LYS A 1089 -60.06 8.25 -12.33
N VAL A 1090 -61.32 7.92 -12.62
CA VAL A 1090 -61.97 8.30 -13.89
C VAL A 1090 -62.74 9.59 -13.68
N LEU A 1091 -62.37 10.62 -14.42
CA LEU A 1091 -62.96 11.95 -14.40
C LEU A 1091 -63.78 12.19 -15.66
N MET A 1092 -64.90 12.89 -15.52
CA MET A 1092 -65.69 13.45 -16.61
C MET A 1092 -65.58 14.97 -16.60
N GLN A 1093 -65.46 15.55 -17.80
CA GLN A 1093 -65.53 16.99 -18.02
C GLN A 1093 -66.97 17.38 -18.35
N THR A 1094 -67.52 18.32 -17.59
CA THR A 1094 -68.86 18.88 -17.84
C THR A 1094 -68.75 20.41 -17.87
N GLY A 1095 -68.59 21.00 -19.06
CA GLY A 1095 -68.29 22.43 -19.21
C GLY A 1095 -66.92 22.76 -18.61
N ASP A 1096 -66.88 23.65 -17.62
CA ASP A 1096 -65.63 24.06 -16.94
C ASP A 1096 -65.28 23.20 -15.70
N ALA A 1097 -66.10 22.21 -15.34
CA ALA A 1097 -65.91 21.40 -14.14
C ALA A 1097 -65.41 19.98 -14.44
N GLU A 1098 -64.35 19.55 -13.74
CA GLU A 1098 -63.87 18.16 -13.69
C GLU A 1098 -64.50 17.44 -12.48
N LEU A 1099 -65.21 16.34 -12.73
CA LEU A 1099 -65.90 15.56 -11.70
C LEU A 1099 -65.55 14.08 -11.79
N GLU A 1100 -65.42 13.39 -10.66
CA GLU A 1100 -65.25 11.95 -10.64
C GLU A 1100 -66.53 11.25 -11.10
N MET A 1101 -66.43 10.34 -12.08
CA MET A 1101 -67.59 9.63 -12.64
C MET A 1101 -68.21 8.65 -11.64
N ARG A 1102 -67.39 8.07 -10.77
CA ARG A 1102 -67.81 7.03 -9.82
C ARG A 1102 -68.92 7.55 -8.91
N GLY A 1103 -70.05 6.83 -8.91
CA GLY A 1103 -71.23 7.18 -8.12
C GLY A 1103 -72.03 8.38 -8.64
N ARG A 1104 -71.66 8.97 -9.78
CA ARG A 1104 -72.30 10.17 -10.35
C ARG A 1104 -72.81 9.99 -11.79
N CYS A 1105 -72.51 8.87 -12.44
CA CYS A 1105 -72.97 8.54 -13.78
C CYS A 1105 -74.17 7.57 -13.80
N SER A 1106 -74.96 7.64 -14.86
CA SER A 1106 -76.10 6.74 -15.13
C SER A 1106 -75.64 5.32 -15.49
N ALA A 1107 -76.56 4.35 -15.48
CA ALA A 1107 -76.24 2.96 -15.83
C ALA A 1107 -75.68 2.83 -17.26
N GLY A 1108 -76.27 3.54 -18.23
CA GLY A 1108 -75.78 3.54 -19.62
C GLY A 1108 -74.42 4.24 -19.77
N GLN A 1109 -74.20 5.37 -19.08
CA GLN A 1109 -72.91 6.06 -19.06
C GLN A 1109 -71.79 5.19 -18.47
N LYS A 1110 -72.09 4.38 -17.45
CA LYS A 1110 -71.13 3.45 -16.85
C LYS A 1110 -70.68 2.38 -17.84
N VAL A 1111 -71.62 1.75 -18.53
CA VAL A 1111 -71.34 0.70 -19.51
C VAL A 1111 -70.54 1.27 -20.67
N LEU A 1112 -70.96 2.43 -21.20
CA LEU A 1112 -70.27 3.08 -22.31
C LEU A 1112 -68.84 3.53 -21.94
N ALA A 1113 -68.65 4.17 -20.78
CA ALA A 1113 -67.33 4.60 -20.31
C ALA A 1113 -66.38 3.41 -20.12
N SER A 1114 -66.89 2.31 -19.57
CA SER A 1114 -66.10 1.10 -19.35
C SER A 1114 -65.72 0.42 -20.66
N LEU A 1115 -66.62 0.39 -21.64
CA LEU A 1115 -66.32 -0.09 -23.00
C LEU A 1115 -65.23 0.74 -23.67
N ILE A 1116 -65.32 2.07 -23.61
CA ILE A 1116 -64.37 2.98 -24.24
C ILE A 1116 -62.97 2.87 -23.60
N ILE A 1117 -62.91 2.79 -22.27
CA ILE A 1117 -61.65 2.59 -21.55
C ILE A 1117 -61.01 1.25 -21.95
N ARG A 1118 -61.81 0.17 -22.08
CA ARG A 1118 -61.30 -1.13 -22.55
C ARG A 1118 -60.79 -1.07 -23.99
N LEU A 1119 -61.50 -0.39 -24.89
CA LEU A 1119 -61.08 -0.17 -26.28
C LEU A 1119 -59.73 0.57 -26.34
N ALA A 1120 -59.59 1.65 -25.57
CA ALA A 1120 -58.36 2.43 -25.51
C ALA A 1120 -57.18 1.64 -24.93
N LEU A 1121 -57.43 0.81 -23.91
CA LEU A 1121 -56.41 -0.08 -23.34
C LEU A 1121 -55.99 -1.18 -24.32
N ALA A 1122 -56.94 -1.76 -25.05
CA ALA A 1122 -56.66 -2.76 -26.07
C ALA A 1122 -55.79 -2.14 -27.18
N GLU A 1123 -56.12 -0.94 -27.63
CA GLU A 1123 -55.35 -0.22 -28.65
C GLU A 1123 -53.92 0.13 -28.19
N THR A 1124 -53.76 0.57 -26.94
CA THR A 1124 -52.45 1.03 -26.45
C THR A 1124 -51.49 -0.12 -26.16
N PHE A 1125 -52.00 -1.26 -25.67
CA PHE A 1125 -51.18 -2.37 -25.19
C PHE A 1125 -51.19 -3.62 -26.08
N CYS A 1126 -52.12 -3.76 -27.03
CA CYS A 1126 -52.25 -4.94 -27.89
C CYS A 1126 -51.78 -4.67 -29.33
N LEU A 1127 -50.62 -4.04 -29.51
CA LEU A 1127 -50.08 -3.68 -30.82
C LEU A 1127 -49.89 -4.88 -31.77
N ASN A 1128 -49.61 -6.07 -31.23
CA ASN A 1128 -49.38 -7.30 -31.99
C ASN A 1128 -50.58 -8.28 -31.97
N CYS A 1129 -51.63 -7.99 -31.18
CA CYS A 1129 -52.79 -8.86 -30.98
C CYS A 1129 -54.08 -8.04 -31.16
N GLY A 1130 -54.62 -8.02 -32.38
CA GLY A 1130 -55.79 -7.23 -32.73
C GLY A 1130 -57.13 -7.85 -32.31
N ILE A 1131 -57.18 -8.65 -31.25
CA ILE A 1131 -58.39 -9.36 -30.82
C ILE A 1131 -59.12 -8.56 -29.73
N LEU A 1132 -60.43 -8.39 -29.87
CA LEU A 1132 -61.29 -7.80 -28.85
C LEU A 1132 -62.62 -8.53 -28.77
N ALA A 1133 -63.06 -8.90 -27.56
CA ALA A 1133 -64.38 -9.47 -27.32
C ALA A 1133 -65.27 -8.52 -26.52
N LEU A 1134 -66.45 -8.24 -27.08
CA LEU A 1134 -67.50 -7.41 -26.49
C LEU A 1134 -68.72 -8.30 -26.21
N ASP A 1135 -68.92 -8.60 -24.94
CA ASP A 1135 -70.07 -9.38 -24.45
C ASP A 1135 -71.20 -8.43 -24.02
N GLU A 1136 -72.32 -8.50 -24.72
CA GLU A 1136 -73.51 -7.67 -24.61
C GLU A 1136 -73.24 -6.15 -24.47
N PRO A 1137 -72.62 -5.52 -25.49
CA PRO A 1137 -72.17 -4.13 -25.41
C PRO A 1137 -73.31 -3.09 -25.34
N THR A 1138 -74.55 -3.49 -25.63
CA THR A 1138 -75.74 -2.61 -25.58
C THR A 1138 -76.47 -2.66 -24.24
N THR A 1139 -75.95 -3.39 -23.25
CA THR A 1139 -76.54 -3.48 -21.91
C THR A 1139 -76.79 -2.08 -21.33
N ASN A 1140 -78.06 -1.75 -21.02
CA ASN A 1140 -78.48 -0.44 -20.48
C ASN A 1140 -78.18 0.79 -21.37
N LEU A 1141 -77.91 0.62 -22.67
CA LEU A 1141 -77.84 1.72 -23.64
C LEU A 1141 -79.22 2.02 -24.24
N ASP A 1142 -79.48 3.29 -24.53
CA ASP A 1142 -80.64 3.70 -25.32
C ASP A 1142 -80.35 3.55 -26.83
N GLY A 1143 -81.41 3.51 -27.65
CA GLY A 1143 -81.29 3.30 -29.09
C GLY A 1143 -80.26 4.20 -29.80
N PRO A 1144 -80.23 5.52 -29.54
CA PRO A 1144 -79.26 6.43 -30.16
C PRO A 1144 -77.80 6.16 -29.76
N ASN A 1145 -77.51 5.85 -28.49
CA ASN A 1145 -76.14 5.52 -28.08
C ASN A 1145 -75.73 4.13 -28.57
N ALA A 1146 -76.66 3.17 -28.66
CA ALA A 1146 -76.40 1.87 -29.29
C ALA A 1146 -76.07 2.00 -30.79
N GLU A 1147 -76.79 2.84 -31.53
CA GLU A 1147 -76.50 3.18 -32.92
C GLU A 1147 -75.16 3.88 -33.09
N SER A 1148 -74.85 4.84 -32.22
CA SER A 1148 -73.58 5.56 -32.27
C SER A 1148 -72.39 4.68 -31.87
N LEU A 1149 -72.59 3.72 -30.96
CA LEU A 1149 -71.61 2.70 -30.64
C LEU A 1149 -71.36 1.76 -31.83
N ALA A 1150 -72.42 1.32 -32.53
CA ALA A 1150 -72.29 0.54 -33.75
C ALA A 1150 -71.52 1.30 -34.84
N ALA A 1151 -71.79 2.60 -35.02
CA ALA A 1151 -71.07 3.45 -35.96
C ALA A 1151 -69.58 3.62 -35.59
N ALA A 1152 -69.25 3.76 -34.31
CA ALA A 1152 -67.87 3.84 -33.86
C ALA A 1152 -67.12 2.50 -34.04
N LEU A 1153 -67.77 1.37 -33.75
CA LEU A 1153 -67.20 0.03 -34.00
C LEU A 1153 -66.95 -0.19 -35.50
N HIS A 1154 -67.88 0.23 -36.36
CA HIS A 1154 -67.68 0.19 -37.82
C HIS A 1154 -66.46 0.97 -38.27
N ARG A 1155 -66.28 2.19 -37.75
CA ARG A 1155 -65.11 3.00 -38.08
C ARG A 1155 -63.81 2.34 -37.62
N ILE A 1156 -63.79 1.75 -36.42
CA ILE A 1156 -62.65 0.97 -35.93
C ILE A 1156 -62.36 -0.23 -36.85
N MET A 1157 -63.41 -0.91 -37.33
CA MET A 1157 -63.29 -2.01 -38.29
C MET A 1157 -62.77 -1.54 -39.67
N GLU A 1158 -63.17 -0.37 -40.15
CA GLU A 1158 -62.67 0.24 -41.39
C GLU A 1158 -61.21 0.68 -41.29
N ASP A 1159 -60.87 1.44 -40.23
CA ASP A 1159 -59.52 1.95 -39.98
C ASP A 1159 -58.51 0.80 -39.81
N ARG A 1160 -58.97 -0.37 -39.34
CA ARG A 1160 -58.14 -1.57 -39.13
C ARG A 1160 -58.31 -2.66 -40.18
N LYS A 1161 -59.09 -2.41 -41.25
CA LYS A 1161 -59.33 -3.37 -42.35
C LYS A 1161 -58.05 -3.81 -43.08
N GLY A 1162 -57.02 -2.95 -43.07
CA GLY A 1162 -55.71 -3.24 -43.68
C GLY A 1162 -54.74 -4.04 -42.78
N GLN A 1163 -55.10 -4.33 -41.53
CA GLN A 1163 -54.28 -5.14 -40.62
C GLN A 1163 -54.70 -6.61 -40.71
N GLU A 1164 -53.78 -7.52 -41.05
CA GLU A 1164 -54.08 -8.96 -41.21
C GLU A 1164 -54.52 -9.66 -39.91
N ASN A 1165 -54.28 -9.04 -38.74
CA ASN A 1165 -54.42 -9.67 -37.42
C ASN A 1165 -55.57 -9.10 -36.56
N PHE A 1166 -56.51 -8.33 -37.14
CA PHE A 1166 -57.63 -7.73 -36.38
C PHE A 1166 -58.86 -8.66 -36.34
N GLN A 1167 -59.39 -8.91 -35.14
CA GLN A 1167 -60.59 -9.71 -34.90
C GLN A 1167 -61.46 -9.06 -33.83
N LEU A 1168 -62.70 -8.72 -34.18
CA LEU A 1168 -63.70 -8.21 -33.25
C LEU A 1168 -64.78 -9.28 -33.07
N ILE A 1169 -65.00 -9.72 -31.82
CA ILE A 1169 -66.03 -10.68 -31.44
C ILE A 1169 -67.10 -9.90 -30.68
N VAL A 1170 -68.32 -9.91 -31.20
CA VAL A 1170 -69.48 -9.28 -30.55
C VAL A 1170 -70.51 -10.35 -30.23
N ILE A 1171 -70.90 -10.44 -28.96
CA ILE A 1171 -71.99 -11.29 -28.49
C ILE A 1171 -73.12 -10.33 -28.10
N THR A 1172 -74.30 -10.50 -28.70
CA THR A 1172 -75.45 -9.67 -28.37
C THR A 1172 -76.76 -10.43 -28.59
N HIS A 1173 -77.78 -10.10 -27.80
CA HIS A 1173 -79.17 -10.46 -28.06
C HIS A 1173 -80.00 -9.32 -28.66
N ASP A 1174 -79.42 -8.12 -28.84
CA ASP A 1174 -80.06 -6.99 -29.52
C ASP A 1174 -79.99 -7.18 -31.04
N GLU A 1175 -81.10 -7.66 -31.62
CA GLU A 1175 -81.22 -7.90 -33.06
C GLU A 1175 -81.00 -6.63 -33.89
N ARG A 1176 -81.38 -5.45 -33.39
CA ARG A 1176 -81.19 -4.18 -34.09
C ARG A 1176 -79.71 -3.80 -34.13
N PHE A 1177 -79.01 -3.96 -33.02
CA PHE A 1177 -77.57 -3.73 -32.95
C PHE A 1177 -76.77 -4.74 -33.79
N ALA A 1178 -77.17 -6.02 -33.76
CA ALA A 1178 -76.59 -7.06 -34.59
C ALA A 1178 -76.75 -6.76 -36.09
N GLN A 1179 -77.91 -6.26 -36.53
CA GLN A 1179 -78.13 -5.82 -37.91
C GLN A 1179 -77.30 -4.58 -38.27
N LEU A 1180 -77.15 -3.64 -37.35
CA LEU A 1180 -76.35 -2.43 -37.58
C LEU A 1180 -74.89 -2.77 -37.81
N ILE A 1181 -74.30 -3.69 -37.03
CA ILE A 1181 -72.90 -4.14 -37.16
C ILE A 1181 -72.71 -5.18 -38.27
N GLY A 1182 -73.65 -6.11 -38.41
CA GLY A 1182 -73.62 -7.22 -39.36
C GLY A 1182 -74.00 -6.82 -40.78
N GLN A 1183 -73.31 -5.85 -41.36
CA GLN A 1183 -73.48 -5.49 -42.78
C GLN A 1183 -72.57 -6.36 -43.66
N ARG A 1184 -73.05 -6.73 -44.86
CA ARG A 1184 -72.35 -7.60 -45.83
C ARG A 1184 -70.94 -7.13 -46.23
N GLN A 1185 -70.63 -5.85 -46.00
CA GLN A 1185 -69.32 -5.26 -46.29
C GLN A 1185 -68.20 -5.69 -45.32
N HIS A 1186 -68.57 -6.25 -44.15
CA HIS A 1186 -67.63 -6.55 -43.06
C HIS A 1186 -67.74 -7.98 -42.51
N ALA A 1187 -68.87 -8.67 -42.70
CA ALA A 1187 -69.03 -10.08 -42.31
C ALA A 1187 -69.90 -10.84 -43.33
N GLU A 1188 -69.53 -12.09 -43.62
CA GLU A 1188 -70.29 -12.96 -44.54
C GLU A 1188 -71.39 -13.75 -43.82
N LYS A 1189 -71.15 -14.09 -42.54
CA LYS A 1189 -72.00 -14.94 -41.71
C LYS A 1189 -71.98 -14.46 -40.27
N TYR A 1190 -73.06 -14.68 -39.54
CA TYR A 1190 -73.09 -14.59 -38.08
C TYR A 1190 -73.45 -15.96 -37.49
N TYR A 1191 -73.05 -16.18 -36.24
CA TYR A 1191 -73.33 -17.42 -35.53
C TYR A 1191 -74.47 -17.19 -34.55
N ARG A 1192 -75.60 -17.88 -34.76
CA ARG A 1192 -76.72 -17.89 -33.84
C ARG A 1192 -76.56 -19.05 -32.87
N VAL A 1193 -76.52 -18.74 -31.57
CA VAL A 1193 -76.50 -19.75 -30.51
C VAL A 1193 -77.91 -19.91 -29.98
N ALA A 1194 -78.47 -21.12 -30.09
CA ALA A 1194 -79.81 -21.46 -29.60
C ALA A 1194 -79.75 -22.72 -28.73
N LYS A 1195 -80.81 -22.99 -27.99
CA LYS A 1195 -80.96 -24.27 -27.28
C LYS A 1195 -81.85 -25.21 -28.09
N ASP A 1196 -81.44 -26.45 -28.17
CA ASP A 1196 -82.27 -27.51 -28.75
C ASP A 1196 -83.39 -27.95 -27.79
N ASP A 1197 -84.23 -28.88 -28.26
CA ASP A 1197 -85.33 -29.44 -27.48
C ASP A 1197 -84.87 -30.15 -26.19
N HIS A 1198 -83.59 -30.52 -26.10
CA HIS A 1198 -82.95 -31.17 -24.95
C HIS A 1198 -82.15 -30.19 -24.06
N GLN A 1199 -82.26 -28.88 -24.31
CA GLN A 1199 -81.54 -27.80 -23.61
C GLN A 1199 -80.01 -27.80 -23.83
N HIS A 1200 -79.51 -28.48 -24.85
CA HIS A 1200 -78.12 -28.36 -25.28
C HIS A 1200 -77.93 -27.14 -26.19
N SER A 1201 -76.78 -26.47 -26.08
CA SER A 1201 -76.44 -25.33 -26.95
C SER A 1201 -76.09 -25.83 -28.36
N ILE A 1202 -76.80 -25.32 -29.37
CA ILE A 1202 -76.49 -25.49 -30.79
C ILE A 1202 -75.99 -24.16 -31.34
N ILE A 1203 -74.96 -24.23 -32.18
CA ILE A 1203 -74.39 -23.08 -32.89
C ILE A 1203 -74.70 -23.25 -34.37
N GLU A 1204 -75.48 -22.34 -34.94
CA GLU A 1204 -75.85 -22.34 -36.36
C GLU A 1204 -75.24 -21.11 -37.05
N ALA A 1205 -74.54 -21.33 -38.16
CA ALA A 1205 -74.05 -20.23 -39.00
C ALA A 1205 -75.17 -19.76 -39.94
N GLN A 1206 -75.54 -18.49 -39.87
CA GLN A 1206 -76.56 -17.86 -40.69
C GLN A 1206 -75.93 -16.83 -41.63
N GLU A 1207 -76.37 -16.79 -42.89
CA GLU A 1207 -75.91 -15.81 -43.87
C GLU A 1207 -76.56 -14.45 -43.59
N ILE A 1208 -75.78 -13.38 -43.77
CA ILE A 1208 -76.27 -12.01 -43.68
C ILE A 1208 -76.96 -11.67 -45.01
N PHE A 1209 -78.30 -11.60 -44.99
CA PHE A 1209 -79.11 -11.18 -46.15
C PHE A 1209 -79.21 -9.64 -46.20
N ASP A 1210 -79.30 -9.11 -47.44
CA ASP A 1210 -79.18 -7.67 -47.78
C ASP A 1210 -80.10 -6.72 -46.98
#